data_AF-A0A061EJN1-F1
#
_entry.id   AF-A0A061EJN1-F1
#
_cell.length_a   1.000
_cell.length_b   1.000
_cell.length_c   1.000
_cell.angle_alpha   90.00
_cell.angle_beta   90.00
_cell.angle_gamma   90.00
#
_symmetry.space_group_name_H-M   'P 1'
#
loop_
_entity.id
_entity.type
_entity.pdbx_description
1 polymer ?
#
loop_
_entity_poly.entity_id
_entity_poly.type
_entity_poly.pdbx_seq_one_letter_code
_entity_poly.pdbx_strand_id
1 'polypeptide(L)'
;MMVSEKRAFVQLLSLYLFIQFSVTAAKFFEPFNVTYDHRALIIDGKRRMLISAGIHYPRATPQMWPDLIAKSKEGGADVIESYTFWNGHEPVRGQYTFEGRFDLVKFVKLVGDSGLYFLLRIGPYVCAEWNFGGFPVWLRDVPGIEFRTDNEPFKREMQRFVTKIVDLLREEKLFSWQGGPIILLQIENEYGNMERSYGQKGKDYVKWAANMALGLRAGVPWVMCKQTDAPGDIIDTCNDYYCDGYKPNSPNKPTIWTENWDGWYTSWGGRLPHRPVEDLAFAIARFFQRGGSLMNYYMYFGGTNFGRTSGGPFYITSYDYDAPIDEYGLLSEPKWGHLKDLHAAIRLCEPALVAADLPRYMKLGPKQEAHLYWANIQTNGLNNTLSESQSVCSAFLANIDEHKAATVTFRGKSYTLPPWSVSILPDCRNTAFNTAKVGAQTSVKLVEHALSPKISVPELVMTKNEVSSIPESWMSVNEPIGIWSVNNFTFQGMLEHLNVTKDESDYLWHMTRIYVSDEDITFWEENQVSPTLVIDSMRDVLRVFINGQLTGSVSGHWVKVVQPVQFQQGYSDLILLSQTVGLQNYGAFLEKDGAGFRGQIKLTGFKNGDIDLSKLSWTYQVGLKGEFQKIFTIEENEKAGWTKLKRDATPSTFTWYKAYFDAPDGKEPVAFDLGSMGKGQAWVNGHHIGRYWNLVAPKDGCSKSCDYRGAYNPNKCMTNCGKPTQSWYHIPRSWLQATNNLLVIFEENGGNPFEISVKLRVPRILCAQVSESHYPRLQKWFHPDVIHGKVSISDMKPEIHLQCEEGHIISSIEFASYGTPHGSCQNFSEGNCHSQNSLSMVSKACKGRNSCVIEVSNSGFGGDPCRGIVKTLAIEARCVSSSTIGVSQF
;
A
#
# COMPACT_ATOMS: atom_id res chain seq x y z
N MET A 1 23.46 43.97 -47.39
CA MET A 1 22.17 44.20 -46.67
C MET A 1 21.50 42.91 -46.19
N MET A 2 21.41 41.84 -47.00
CA MET A 2 20.73 40.57 -46.60
C MET A 2 21.40 39.70 -45.53
N VAL A 3 22.65 39.97 -45.13
CA VAL A 3 23.36 39.16 -44.10
C VAL A 3 23.11 39.70 -42.67
N SER A 4 22.77 40.98 -42.54
CA SER A 4 22.49 41.62 -41.25
C SER A 4 21.11 41.26 -40.70
N GLU A 5 20.11 41.13 -41.57
CA GLU A 5 18.73 40.81 -41.19
C GLU A 5 18.59 39.36 -40.70
N LYS A 6 19.35 38.41 -41.27
CA LYS A 6 19.32 37.01 -40.82
C LYS A 6 19.93 36.82 -39.43
N ARG A 7 20.93 37.63 -39.04
CA ARG A 7 21.54 37.57 -37.71
C ARG A 7 20.61 38.13 -36.63
N ALA A 8 19.89 39.22 -36.95
CA ALA A 8 18.89 39.80 -36.06
C ALA A 8 17.69 38.86 -35.88
N PHE A 9 17.24 38.18 -36.94
CA PHE A 9 16.12 37.23 -36.87
C PHE A 9 16.46 35.99 -36.05
N VAL A 10 17.68 35.45 -36.18
CA VAL A 10 18.13 34.31 -35.37
C VAL A 10 18.31 34.69 -33.91
N GLN A 11 18.82 35.90 -33.60
CA GLN A 11 18.93 36.38 -32.23
C GLN A 11 17.55 36.64 -31.58
N LEU A 12 16.58 37.16 -32.33
CA LEU A 12 15.20 37.32 -31.87
C LEU A 12 14.49 35.97 -31.66
N LEU A 13 14.70 34.99 -32.55
CA LEU A 13 14.18 33.63 -32.37
C LEU A 13 14.80 32.94 -31.15
N SER A 14 16.11 33.14 -30.95
CA SER A 14 16.85 32.60 -29.79
C SER A 14 16.38 33.23 -28.48
N LEU A 15 16.12 34.54 -28.48
CA LEU A 15 15.58 35.26 -27.32
C LEU A 15 14.12 34.87 -27.07
N TYR A 16 13.30 34.66 -28.10
CA TYR A 16 11.92 34.17 -27.99
C TYR A 16 11.86 32.71 -27.49
N LEU A 17 12.77 31.85 -27.97
CA LEU A 17 12.95 30.48 -27.46
C LEU A 17 13.51 30.47 -26.04
N PHE A 18 14.41 31.39 -25.67
CA PHE A 18 14.87 31.55 -24.29
C PHE A 18 13.75 32.07 -23.37
N ILE A 19 12.90 32.99 -23.82
CA ILE A 19 11.75 33.49 -23.04
C ILE A 19 10.66 32.40 -22.92
N GLN A 20 10.47 31.55 -23.94
CA GLN A 20 9.62 30.35 -23.87
C GLN A 20 10.22 29.26 -22.95
N PHE A 21 11.55 29.10 -22.91
CA PHE A 21 12.22 28.17 -21.99
C PHE A 21 12.41 28.72 -20.57
N SER A 22 12.32 30.03 -20.36
CA SER A 22 12.50 30.68 -19.04
C SER A 22 11.17 31.01 -18.34
N VAL A 23 10.03 30.68 -18.95
CA VAL A 23 8.70 30.78 -18.33
C VAL A 23 7.88 29.52 -18.62
N THR A 24 8.42 28.35 -18.29
CA THR A 24 7.59 27.32 -17.67
C THR A 24 7.70 27.52 -16.17
N ALA A 25 7.14 28.64 -15.68
CA ALA A 25 6.76 28.70 -14.28
C ALA A 25 5.86 27.49 -14.06
N ALA A 26 6.24 26.60 -13.13
CA ALA A 26 5.37 25.52 -12.68
C ALA A 26 3.97 26.11 -12.48
N LYS A 27 2.95 25.49 -13.08
CA LYS A 27 1.56 25.94 -12.95
C LYS A 27 1.10 25.60 -11.52
N PHE A 28 1.65 26.33 -10.56
CA PHE A 28 1.12 26.41 -9.21
C PHE A 28 -0.31 26.98 -9.30
N PHE A 29 -1.16 26.57 -8.37
CA PHE A 29 -2.50 27.14 -8.26
C PHE A 29 -2.39 28.65 -8.07
N GLU A 30 -3.39 29.39 -8.54
CA GLU A 30 -3.56 30.76 -8.05
C GLU A 30 -3.77 30.68 -6.52
N PRO A 31 -3.12 31.53 -5.71
CA PRO A 31 -3.28 31.50 -4.26
C PRO A 31 -4.75 31.48 -3.83
N PHE A 32 -5.12 30.50 -3.01
CA PHE A 32 -6.49 30.33 -2.52
C PHE A 32 -6.54 30.02 -1.03
N ASN A 33 -7.62 30.42 -0.37
CA ASN A 33 -7.83 30.14 1.04
C ASN A 33 -8.59 28.83 1.23
N VAL A 34 -8.28 28.14 2.33
CA VAL A 34 -9.01 26.96 2.78
C VAL A 34 -9.57 27.21 4.17
N THR A 35 -10.88 27.06 4.30
CA THR A 35 -11.61 27.08 5.57
C THR A 35 -12.58 25.89 5.62
N TYR A 36 -13.47 25.86 6.60
CA TYR A 36 -14.51 24.84 6.69
C TYR A 36 -15.75 25.40 7.38
N ASP A 37 -16.86 24.69 7.21
CA ASP A 37 -18.06 24.87 8.02
C ASP A 37 -18.62 23.50 8.45
N HIS A 38 -19.83 23.49 9.01
CA HIS A 38 -20.51 22.27 9.44
C HIS A 38 -20.68 21.21 8.35
N ARG A 39 -20.61 21.59 7.07
CA ARG A 39 -20.93 20.72 5.94
C ARG A 39 -19.69 20.18 5.26
N ALA A 40 -18.69 21.01 4.97
CA ALA A 40 -17.53 20.62 4.18
C ALA A 40 -16.33 21.56 4.38
N LEU A 41 -15.18 21.17 3.82
CA LEU A 41 -14.12 22.13 3.52
C LEU A 41 -14.59 23.12 2.46
N ILE A 42 -14.17 24.37 2.62
CA ILE A 42 -14.43 25.48 1.71
C ILE A 42 -13.09 25.84 1.07
N ILE A 43 -12.97 25.53 -0.23
CA ILE A 43 -11.77 25.77 -1.03
C ILE A 43 -12.09 26.87 -2.03
N ASP A 44 -11.36 27.98 -1.99
CA ASP A 44 -11.63 29.16 -2.83
C ASP A 44 -13.09 29.64 -2.71
N GLY A 45 -13.57 29.74 -1.47
CA GLY A 45 -14.95 30.17 -1.17
C GLY A 45 -16.04 29.18 -1.53
N LYS A 46 -15.71 27.96 -2.01
CA LYS A 46 -16.69 26.95 -2.42
C LYS A 46 -16.57 25.68 -1.57
N ARG A 47 -17.69 25.22 -1.01
CA ARG A 47 -17.80 23.88 -0.42
C ARG A 47 -17.44 22.83 -1.48
N ARG A 48 -16.71 21.79 -1.09
CA ARG A 48 -16.32 20.67 -1.98
C ARG A 48 -16.62 19.32 -1.36
N MET A 49 -17.01 18.36 -2.18
CA MET A 49 -16.99 16.94 -1.83
C MET A 49 -15.66 16.37 -2.33
N LEU A 50 -14.82 15.84 -1.44
CA LEU A 50 -13.44 15.50 -1.77
C LEU A 50 -13.20 14.00 -1.64
N ILE A 51 -12.51 13.46 -2.64
CA ILE A 51 -12.05 12.08 -2.66
C ILE A 51 -10.53 12.13 -2.64
N SER A 52 -9.94 11.47 -1.64
CA SER A 52 -8.50 11.50 -1.39
C SER A 52 -7.89 10.12 -1.61
N ALA A 53 -6.70 10.09 -2.19
CA ALA A 53 -5.92 8.89 -2.46
C ALA A 53 -4.66 8.86 -1.58
N GLY A 54 -4.59 7.91 -0.64
CA GLY A 54 -3.41 7.69 0.19
C GLY A 54 -2.26 7.06 -0.60
N ILE A 55 -1.12 7.76 -0.68
CA ILE A 55 0.11 7.33 -1.34
C ILE A 55 1.30 7.74 -0.48
N HIS A 56 2.05 6.77 0.05
CA HIS A 56 3.26 7.06 0.82
C HIS A 56 4.47 7.19 -0.08
N TYR A 57 5.01 8.41 -0.21
CA TYR A 57 6.11 8.71 -1.13
C TYR A 57 7.34 7.79 -0.96
N PRO A 58 7.77 7.34 0.24
CA PRO A 58 8.94 6.46 0.37
C PRO A 58 8.67 4.99 0.05
N ARG A 59 7.40 4.58 -0.14
CA ARG A 59 7.01 3.23 -0.57
C ARG A 59 6.98 3.07 -2.09
N ALA A 60 7.33 4.13 -2.82
CA ALA A 60 7.55 4.15 -4.26
C ALA A 60 8.86 4.87 -4.59
N THR A 61 9.34 4.72 -5.83
CA THR A 61 10.49 5.50 -6.31
C THR A 61 10.03 6.82 -6.92
N PRO A 62 10.90 7.86 -6.98
CA PRO A 62 10.57 9.12 -7.64
C PRO A 62 10.13 9.01 -9.10
N GLN A 63 10.56 7.95 -9.80
CA GLN A 63 10.16 7.67 -11.18
C GLN A 63 8.74 7.10 -11.29
N MET A 64 8.23 6.45 -10.23
CA MET A 64 6.86 5.94 -10.19
C MET A 64 5.84 7.03 -9.84
N TRP A 65 6.22 8.03 -9.03
CA TRP A 65 5.28 9.03 -8.52
C TRP A 65 4.40 9.69 -9.59
N PRO A 66 4.91 10.16 -10.74
CA PRO A 66 4.06 10.80 -11.75
C PRO A 66 2.95 9.89 -12.29
N ASP A 67 3.27 8.62 -12.53
CA ASP A 67 2.31 7.62 -13.02
C ASP A 67 1.27 7.26 -11.96
N LEU A 68 1.69 7.08 -10.70
CA LEU A 68 0.79 6.83 -9.58
C LEU A 68 -0.20 8.00 -9.38
N ILE A 69 0.30 9.24 -9.40
CA ILE A 69 -0.51 10.45 -9.27
C ILE A 69 -1.48 10.58 -10.46
N ALA A 70 -1.03 10.31 -11.67
CA ALA A 70 -1.87 10.33 -12.87
C ALA A 70 -3.01 9.30 -12.79
N LYS A 71 -2.71 8.06 -12.37
CA LYS A 71 -3.71 7.00 -12.17
C LYS A 71 -4.71 7.32 -11.07
N SER A 72 -4.27 7.97 -9.99
CA SER A 72 -5.17 8.47 -8.94
C SER A 72 -6.09 9.57 -9.46
N LYS A 73 -5.57 10.54 -10.21
CA LYS A 73 -6.37 11.59 -10.84
C LYS A 73 -7.39 11.01 -11.81
N GLU A 74 -6.96 10.10 -12.68
CA GLU A 74 -7.85 9.43 -13.64
C GLU A 74 -8.92 8.59 -12.91
N GLY A 75 -8.55 7.98 -11.79
CA GLY A 75 -9.45 7.28 -10.90
C GLY A 75 -10.46 8.20 -10.18
N GLY A 76 -10.36 9.52 -10.31
CA GLY A 76 -11.30 10.49 -9.74
C GLY A 76 -10.90 11.05 -8.38
N ALA A 77 -9.65 10.90 -7.96
CA ALA A 77 -9.13 11.57 -6.77
C ALA A 77 -8.96 13.07 -7.00
N ASP A 78 -9.11 13.84 -5.92
CA ASP A 78 -8.94 15.29 -5.85
C ASP A 78 -7.78 15.70 -4.98
N VAL A 79 -7.46 14.84 -4.01
CA VAL A 79 -6.45 15.05 -2.99
C VAL A 79 -5.54 13.83 -2.99
N ILE A 80 -4.24 14.04 -2.84
CA ILE A 80 -3.31 12.98 -2.44
C ILE A 80 -3.04 13.15 -0.95
N GLU A 81 -3.07 12.06 -0.20
CA GLU A 81 -2.71 12.01 1.21
C GLU A 81 -1.38 11.26 1.39
N SER A 82 -0.50 11.77 2.24
CA SER A 82 0.67 11.03 2.72
C SER A 82 1.02 11.39 4.16
N TYR A 83 1.54 10.42 4.90
CA TYR A 83 2.31 10.68 6.11
C TYR A 83 3.67 11.32 5.83
N THR A 84 4.27 11.93 6.86
CA THR A 84 5.70 12.28 6.91
C THR A 84 6.47 11.28 7.79
N PHE A 85 7.54 10.68 7.27
CA PHE A 85 8.28 9.61 7.96
C PHE A 85 9.54 10.14 8.67
N TRP A 86 9.39 10.57 9.93
CA TRP A 86 10.46 11.25 10.69
C TRP A 86 11.76 10.45 10.76
N ASN A 87 11.72 9.16 11.07
CA ASN A 87 12.90 8.30 11.14
C ASN A 87 13.72 8.25 9.84
N GLY A 88 13.06 8.31 8.68
CA GLY A 88 13.71 8.39 7.38
C GLY A 88 14.26 9.77 7.07
N HIS A 89 13.58 10.82 7.52
CA HIS A 89 14.01 12.20 7.32
C HIS A 89 15.11 12.66 8.28
N GLU A 90 15.22 12.10 9.47
CA GLU A 90 16.22 12.47 10.49
C GLU A 90 16.88 11.21 11.09
N PRO A 91 17.61 10.42 10.28
CA PRO A 91 18.22 9.17 10.73
C PRO A 91 19.27 9.42 11.83
N VAL A 92 19.92 10.58 11.81
CA VAL A 92 20.80 11.08 12.87
C VAL A 92 20.24 12.41 13.37
N ARG A 93 20.15 12.59 14.69
CA ARG A 93 19.59 13.79 15.30
C ARG A 93 20.23 15.07 14.75
N GLY A 94 19.42 15.96 14.20
CA GLY A 94 19.81 17.23 13.59
C GLY A 94 20.27 17.15 12.14
N GLN A 95 20.38 15.96 11.55
CA GLN A 95 20.78 15.76 10.15
C GLN A 95 19.59 15.30 9.32
N TYR A 96 19.06 16.21 8.50
CA TYR A 96 17.89 15.96 7.70
C TYR A 96 18.22 15.50 6.28
N THR A 97 17.42 14.59 5.72
CA THR A 97 17.43 14.25 4.30
C THR A 97 16.05 14.43 3.67
N PHE A 98 16.03 15.01 2.47
CA PHE A 98 14.86 15.15 1.62
C PHE A 98 15.24 14.76 0.18
N GLU A 99 16.02 13.68 0.03
CA GLU A 99 16.54 13.23 -1.26
C GLU A 99 15.93 11.88 -1.68
N GLY A 100 16.05 11.56 -2.97
CA GLY A 100 15.59 10.29 -3.53
C GLY A 100 14.11 10.04 -3.21
N ARG A 101 13.79 8.86 -2.68
CA ARG A 101 12.41 8.51 -2.29
C ARG A 101 11.91 9.23 -1.02
N PHE A 102 12.78 9.98 -0.33
CA PHE A 102 12.42 10.84 0.79
C PHE A 102 12.31 12.31 0.38
N ASP A 103 12.32 12.64 -0.93
CA ASP A 103 12.08 14.00 -1.40
C ASP A 103 10.59 14.38 -1.35
N LEU A 104 10.14 14.75 -0.14
CA LEU A 104 8.77 15.20 0.14
C LEU A 104 8.40 16.42 -0.71
N VAL A 105 9.31 17.38 -0.86
CA VAL A 105 9.04 18.64 -1.59
C VAL A 105 8.73 18.32 -3.05
N LYS A 106 9.56 17.49 -3.70
CA LYS A 106 9.32 17.07 -5.08
C LYS A 106 8.01 16.29 -5.23
N PHE A 107 7.70 15.39 -4.30
CA PHE A 107 6.44 14.65 -4.34
C PHE A 107 5.23 15.60 -4.29
N VAL A 108 5.22 16.55 -3.35
CA VAL A 108 4.12 17.54 -3.22
C VAL A 108 4.03 18.43 -4.46
N LYS A 109 5.16 18.85 -5.05
CA LYS A 109 5.17 19.62 -6.30
C LYS A 109 4.53 18.84 -7.45
N LEU A 110 4.86 17.56 -7.62
CA LEU A 110 4.27 16.70 -8.66
C LEU A 110 2.75 16.54 -8.49
N VAL A 111 2.26 16.47 -7.25
CA VAL A 111 0.82 16.46 -6.96
C VAL A 111 0.18 17.78 -7.42
N GLY A 112 0.77 18.91 -7.06
CA GLY A 112 0.29 20.24 -7.46
C GLY A 112 0.33 20.48 -8.97
N ASP A 113 1.41 20.08 -9.65
CA ASP A 113 1.55 20.16 -11.12
C ASP A 113 0.50 19.30 -11.84
N SER A 114 0.02 18.23 -11.18
CA SER A 114 -1.07 17.40 -11.66
C SER A 114 -2.45 18.00 -11.38
N GLY A 115 -2.55 19.17 -10.74
CA GLY A 115 -3.80 19.84 -10.41
C GLY A 115 -4.61 19.14 -9.31
N LEU A 116 -3.94 18.37 -8.44
CA LEU A 116 -4.51 17.75 -7.26
C LEU A 116 -4.12 18.54 -6.01
N TYR A 117 -4.99 18.52 -5.00
CA TYR A 117 -4.68 19.03 -3.67
C TYR A 117 -3.85 18.03 -2.87
N PHE A 118 -3.34 18.46 -1.72
CA PHE A 118 -2.56 17.63 -0.83
C PHE A 118 -3.02 17.74 0.62
N LEU A 119 -3.17 16.59 1.26
CA LEU A 119 -3.36 16.44 2.70
C LEU A 119 -2.08 15.82 3.28
N LEU A 120 -1.32 16.60 4.05
CA LEU A 120 -0.09 16.10 4.66
C LEU A 120 -0.33 15.71 6.12
N ARG A 121 -0.14 14.43 6.42
CA ARG A 121 -0.21 13.91 7.78
C ARG A 121 1.17 13.94 8.41
N ILE A 122 1.53 15.07 9.02
CA ILE A 122 2.87 15.29 9.53
C ILE A 122 3.19 14.31 10.66
N GLY A 123 2.21 13.96 11.51
CA GLY A 123 2.40 13.11 12.68
C GLY A 123 2.98 13.89 13.85
N PRO A 124 4.22 13.62 14.33
CA PRO A 124 5.23 12.79 13.69
C PRO A 124 5.23 11.32 14.10
N TYR A 125 4.39 10.94 15.06
CA TYR A 125 3.91 9.57 15.14
C TYR A 125 2.91 9.33 14.01
N VAL A 126 3.13 8.29 13.21
CA VAL A 126 2.30 7.99 12.03
C VAL A 126 1.69 6.59 12.05
N CYS A 127 2.10 5.71 12.96
CA CYS A 127 1.77 4.27 12.92
C CYS A 127 2.21 3.63 11.59
N ALA A 128 1.35 3.71 10.58
CA ALA A 128 1.55 3.43 9.16
C ALA A 128 2.11 2.04 8.80
N GLU A 129 2.05 1.09 9.73
CA GLU A 129 2.84 -0.17 9.67
C GLU A 129 4.32 0.09 9.36
N TRP A 130 4.80 1.23 9.85
CA TRP A 130 6.12 1.75 9.59
C TRP A 130 7.01 1.61 10.82
N ASN A 131 8.29 1.33 10.60
CA ASN A 131 9.28 1.05 11.63
C ASN A 131 9.21 2.09 12.76
N PHE A 132 8.99 1.61 13.98
CA PHE A 132 8.89 2.42 15.20
C PHE A 132 7.81 3.53 15.16
N GLY A 133 6.77 3.34 14.33
CA GLY A 133 5.66 4.29 14.18
C GLY A 133 6.09 5.61 13.55
N GLY A 134 7.24 5.63 12.86
CA GLY A 134 7.86 6.82 12.28
C GLY A 134 8.87 7.52 13.19
N PHE A 135 9.00 7.16 14.47
CA PHE A 135 9.98 7.78 15.35
C PHE A 135 11.40 7.34 15.02
N PRO A 136 12.39 8.25 15.02
CA PRO A 136 13.79 7.84 14.95
C PRO A 136 14.21 7.15 16.25
N VAL A 137 15.03 6.10 16.15
CA VAL A 137 15.42 5.29 17.31
C VAL A 137 16.26 6.09 18.31
N TRP A 138 17.08 7.04 17.85
CA TRP A 138 17.83 7.94 18.74
C TRP A 138 16.95 8.76 19.69
N LEU A 139 15.66 8.95 19.37
CA LEU A 139 14.73 9.70 20.22
C LEU A 139 14.56 9.01 21.59
N ARG A 140 14.63 7.68 21.61
CA ARG A 140 14.56 6.88 22.84
C ARG A 140 15.72 7.13 23.80
N ASP A 141 16.87 7.54 23.27
CA ASP A 141 18.07 7.77 24.07
C ASP A 141 18.11 9.20 24.66
N VAL A 142 17.11 10.03 24.37
CA VAL A 142 17.01 11.36 24.97
C VAL A 142 16.73 11.21 26.48
N PRO A 143 17.53 11.83 27.36
CA PRO A 143 17.35 11.70 28.80
C PRO A 143 15.95 12.12 29.28
N GLY A 144 15.29 11.23 30.03
CA GLY A 144 13.96 11.48 30.58
C GLY A 144 12.83 11.46 29.55
N ILE A 145 13.06 10.92 28.35
CA ILE A 145 12.04 10.83 27.30
C ILE A 145 10.91 9.86 27.69
N GLU A 146 9.70 10.23 27.32
CA GLU A 146 8.53 9.35 27.33
C GLU A 146 7.67 9.75 26.13
N PHE A 147 7.37 8.82 25.23
CA PHE A 147 6.77 9.18 23.95
C PHE A 147 5.30 9.53 24.12
N ARG A 148 4.83 10.48 23.30
CA ARG A 148 3.40 10.79 23.11
C ARG A 148 2.67 11.06 24.43
N THR A 149 3.28 11.83 25.32
CA THR A 149 2.68 12.24 26.58
C THR A 149 3.20 13.62 26.97
N ASP A 150 2.69 14.18 28.06
CA ASP A 150 3.12 15.47 28.58
C ASP A 150 4.52 15.34 29.21
N ASN A 151 5.52 15.32 28.33
CA ASN A 151 6.93 15.10 28.60
C ASN A 151 7.74 16.17 27.85
N GLU A 152 8.42 17.04 28.59
CA GLU A 152 9.15 18.18 28.01
C GLU A 152 10.19 17.80 26.95
N PRO A 153 11.04 16.76 27.16
CA PRO A 153 11.94 16.28 26.12
C PRO A 153 11.21 15.88 24.83
N PHE A 154 10.12 15.11 24.93
CA PHE A 154 9.36 14.65 23.77
C PHE A 154 8.69 15.81 23.04
N LYS A 155 8.01 16.69 23.78
CA LYS A 155 7.36 17.89 23.23
C LYS A 155 8.33 18.76 22.46
N ARG A 156 9.54 18.96 22.98
CA ARG A 156 10.60 19.73 22.31
C ARG A 156 11.03 19.11 20.99
N GLU A 157 11.29 17.81 20.97
CA GLU A 157 11.75 17.11 19.77
C GLU A 157 10.64 17.02 18.70
N MET A 158 9.41 16.71 19.11
CA MET A 158 8.24 16.73 18.24
C MET A 158 8.02 18.12 17.64
N GLN A 159 8.02 19.18 18.47
CA GLN A 159 7.85 20.55 17.99
C GLN A 159 8.96 20.94 17.02
N ARG A 160 10.22 20.58 17.30
CA ARG A 160 11.35 20.85 16.40
C ARG A 160 11.12 20.25 15.02
N PHE A 161 10.74 18.97 14.96
CA PHE A 161 10.49 18.29 13.69
C PHE A 161 9.27 18.84 12.95
N VAL A 162 8.13 19.02 13.64
CA VAL A 162 6.91 19.55 13.01
C VAL A 162 7.14 20.97 12.48
N THR A 163 7.84 21.82 13.26
CA THR A 163 8.23 23.17 12.83
C THR A 163 9.12 23.10 11.58
N LYS A 164 10.14 22.23 11.57
CA LYS A 164 11.02 22.03 10.41
C LYS A 164 10.25 21.67 9.15
N ILE A 165 9.27 20.77 9.25
CA ILE A 165 8.43 20.38 8.10
C ILE A 165 7.54 21.53 7.66
N VAL A 166 6.85 22.22 8.57
CA VAL A 166 5.99 23.36 8.20
C VAL A 166 6.79 24.50 7.57
N ASP A 167 7.96 24.83 8.11
CA ASP A 167 8.83 25.88 7.57
C ASP A 167 9.36 25.51 6.18
N LEU A 168 9.81 24.25 5.99
CA LEU A 168 10.24 23.76 4.66
C LEU A 168 9.12 23.92 3.62
N LEU A 169 7.89 23.52 3.95
CA LEU A 169 6.76 23.62 3.02
C LEU A 169 6.37 25.07 2.74
N ARG A 170 6.52 25.96 3.73
CA ARG A 170 6.28 27.40 3.58
C ARG A 170 7.33 28.07 2.70
N GLU A 171 8.60 27.74 2.90
CA GLU A 171 9.72 28.23 2.10
C GLU A 171 9.56 27.82 0.62
N GLU A 172 9.11 26.59 0.39
CA GLU A 172 8.83 26.03 -0.93
C GLU A 172 7.48 26.46 -1.52
N LYS A 173 6.73 27.34 -0.84
CA LYS A 173 5.42 27.88 -1.25
C LYS A 173 4.36 26.80 -1.53
N LEU A 174 4.35 25.74 -0.73
CA LEU A 174 3.48 24.58 -0.95
C LEU A 174 2.10 24.70 -0.28
N PHE A 175 1.88 25.71 0.57
CA PHE A 175 0.55 25.99 1.10
C PHE A 175 -0.38 26.65 0.07
N SER A 176 -1.67 26.31 0.11
CA SER A 176 -2.70 26.85 -0.78
C SER A 176 -2.74 28.38 -0.89
N TRP A 177 -2.60 29.09 0.22
CA TRP A 177 -2.54 30.57 0.23
C TRP A 177 -1.25 31.15 -0.38
N GLN A 178 -0.27 30.30 -0.70
CA GLN A 178 0.94 30.63 -1.46
C GLN A 178 0.89 30.15 -2.93
N GLY A 179 -0.21 29.51 -3.34
CA GLY A 179 -0.38 28.86 -4.65
C GLY A 179 0.00 27.38 -4.68
N GLY A 180 0.35 26.77 -3.55
CA GLY A 180 0.68 25.36 -3.46
C GLY A 180 -0.55 24.44 -3.29
N PRO A 181 -0.37 23.10 -3.34
CA PRO A 181 -1.49 22.16 -3.28
C PRO A 181 -1.99 21.86 -1.85
N ILE A 182 -1.25 22.24 -0.80
CA ILE A 182 -1.58 21.80 0.57
C ILE A 182 -2.84 22.50 1.08
N ILE A 183 -3.87 21.71 1.40
CA ILE A 183 -5.17 22.19 1.90
C ILE A 183 -5.47 21.74 3.34
N LEU A 184 -4.79 20.71 3.83
CA LEU A 184 -4.99 20.16 5.18
C LEU A 184 -3.69 19.61 5.73
N LEU A 185 -3.52 19.73 7.05
CA LEU A 185 -2.44 19.12 7.80
C LEU A 185 -2.99 18.23 8.93
N GLN A 186 -2.31 17.14 9.28
CA GLN A 186 -2.61 16.37 10.50
C GLN A 186 -1.45 16.46 11.50
N ILE A 187 -1.81 16.65 12.77
CA ILE A 187 -0.91 16.50 13.92
C ILE A 187 -1.29 15.22 14.68
N GLU A 188 -0.29 14.49 15.18
CA GLU A 188 -0.44 13.17 15.80
C GLU A 188 -1.12 12.13 14.88
N ASN A 189 -1.32 10.92 15.39
CA ASN A 189 -2.08 9.86 14.72
C ASN A 189 -2.78 8.94 15.72
N GLU A 190 -4.11 8.86 15.62
CA GLU A 190 -4.97 8.00 16.44
C GLU A 190 -4.67 8.06 17.95
N TYR A 191 -4.33 9.25 18.45
CA TYR A 191 -3.87 9.40 19.83
C TYR A 191 -4.97 9.12 20.86
N GLY A 192 -6.25 9.34 20.54
CA GLY A 192 -7.36 9.02 21.42
C GLY A 192 -7.44 7.53 21.81
N ASN A 193 -6.88 6.63 20.99
CA ASN A 193 -6.77 5.21 21.35
C ASN A 193 -5.75 4.98 22.49
N MET A 194 -4.78 5.88 22.66
CA MET A 194 -3.66 5.77 23.61
C MET A 194 -3.76 6.73 24.79
N GLU A 195 -4.50 7.83 24.64
CA GLU A 195 -4.57 8.93 25.60
C GLU A 195 -4.85 8.45 27.03
N ARG A 196 -5.81 7.54 27.19
CA ARG A 196 -6.18 6.99 28.50
C ARG A 196 -5.01 6.30 29.22
N SER A 197 -4.08 5.69 28.47
CA SER A 197 -2.91 5.01 29.03
C SER A 197 -1.95 5.97 29.74
N TYR A 198 -2.01 7.26 29.42
CA TYR A 198 -1.20 8.31 30.04
C TYR A 198 -1.95 9.15 31.09
N GLY A 199 -3.24 8.86 31.32
CA GLY A 199 -4.07 9.57 32.28
C GLY A 199 -4.14 11.08 31.99
N GLN A 200 -3.95 11.91 33.03
CA GLN A 200 -4.01 13.37 32.89
C GLN A 200 -2.93 13.93 31.95
N LYS A 201 -1.73 13.34 31.95
CA LYS A 201 -0.66 13.74 31.03
C LYS A 201 -1.03 13.55 29.57
N GLY A 202 -1.86 12.56 29.23
CA GLY A 202 -2.36 12.39 27.87
C GLY A 202 -3.27 13.54 27.43
N LYS A 203 -4.18 13.96 28.32
CA LYS A 203 -5.08 15.10 28.11
C LYS A 203 -4.34 16.43 27.98
N ASP A 204 -3.27 16.60 28.75
CA ASP A 204 -2.47 17.83 28.69
C ASP A 204 -1.59 17.85 27.43
N TYR A 205 -1.07 16.69 27.03
CA TYR A 205 -0.34 16.52 25.77
C TYR A 205 -1.20 16.81 24.53
N VAL A 206 -2.42 16.26 24.42
CA VAL A 206 -3.26 16.49 23.24
C VAL A 206 -3.61 17.98 23.07
N LYS A 207 -3.87 18.67 24.20
CA LYS A 207 -4.07 20.14 24.21
C LYS A 207 -2.82 20.88 23.76
N TRP A 208 -1.66 20.48 24.28
CA TRP A 208 -0.38 21.06 23.85
C TRP A 208 -0.11 20.83 22.36
N ALA A 209 -0.31 19.61 21.84
CA ALA A 209 -0.02 19.26 20.46
C ALA A 209 -0.89 20.06 19.49
N ALA A 210 -2.18 20.20 19.79
CA ALA A 210 -3.10 21.03 19.03
C ALA A 210 -2.71 22.53 19.07
N ASN A 211 -2.42 23.07 20.26
CA ASN A 211 -2.01 24.47 20.41
C ASN A 211 -0.68 24.76 19.70
N MET A 212 0.27 23.82 19.74
CA MET A 212 1.54 23.90 19.01
C MET A 212 1.29 23.94 17.51
N ALA A 213 0.49 23.02 16.97
CA ALA A 213 0.16 22.95 15.55
C ALA A 213 -0.55 24.22 15.05
N LEU A 214 -1.58 24.69 15.76
CA LEU A 214 -2.28 25.95 15.46
C LEU A 214 -1.34 27.16 15.56
N GLY A 215 -0.44 27.16 16.56
CA GLY A 215 0.55 28.20 16.79
C GLY A 215 1.57 28.36 15.66
N LEU A 216 1.80 27.32 14.84
CA LEU A 216 2.67 27.40 13.65
C LEU A 216 2.08 28.27 12.53
N ARG A 217 0.78 28.63 12.60
CA ARG A 217 0.10 29.49 11.62
C ARG A 217 0.35 29.03 10.17
N ALA A 218 0.10 27.74 9.91
CA ALA A 218 0.27 27.15 8.58
C ALA A 218 -0.70 27.73 7.52
N GLY A 219 -1.77 28.42 7.96
CA GLY A 219 -2.74 29.07 7.07
C GLY A 219 -3.74 28.11 6.41
N VAL A 220 -3.77 26.85 6.85
CA VAL A 220 -4.73 25.81 6.44
C VAL A 220 -5.28 25.09 7.68
N PRO A 221 -6.47 24.46 7.60
CA PRO A 221 -7.02 23.73 8.73
C PRO A 221 -6.17 22.51 9.12
N TRP A 222 -6.25 22.15 10.40
CA TRP A 222 -5.59 20.99 10.98
C TRP A 222 -6.60 19.93 11.39
N VAL A 223 -6.21 18.66 11.29
CA VAL A 223 -7.03 17.51 11.68
C VAL A 223 -6.31 16.62 12.71
N MET A 224 -7.08 15.82 13.43
CA MET A 224 -6.61 14.71 14.28
C MET A 224 -7.54 13.51 14.12
N CYS A 225 -7.04 12.37 13.65
CA CYS A 225 -7.83 11.17 13.52
C CYS A 225 -8.02 10.44 14.86
N LYS A 226 -9.22 9.85 15.06
CA LYS A 226 -9.64 9.14 16.29
C LYS A 226 -9.41 9.96 17.57
N GLN A 227 -9.62 11.27 17.52
CA GLN A 227 -9.45 12.17 18.67
C GLN A 227 -10.76 12.88 19.00
N THR A 228 -11.66 12.21 19.71
CA THR A 228 -13.02 12.71 19.96
C THR A 228 -13.07 13.99 20.81
N ASP A 229 -12.00 14.32 21.53
CA ASP A 229 -11.86 15.58 22.29
C ASP A 229 -10.84 16.55 21.67
N ALA A 230 -10.57 16.44 20.36
CA ALA A 230 -9.69 17.36 19.64
C ALA A 230 -10.06 18.83 19.92
N PRO A 231 -9.14 19.64 20.45
CA PRO A 231 -9.46 20.96 20.99
C PRO A 231 -9.53 22.04 19.92
N GLY A 232 -10.31 23.09 20.19
CA GLY A 232 -10.40 24.28 19.35
C GLY A 232 -10.83 23.97 17.91
N ASP A 233 -10.11 24.58 16.96
CA ASP A 233 -10.36 24.51 15.52
C ASP A 233 -9.75 23.27 14.84
N ILE A 234 -9.17 22.34 15.61
CA ILE A 234 -8.73 21.04 15.07
C ILE A 234 -9.94 20.20 14.72
N ILE A 235 -10.04 19.71 13.48
CA ILE A 235 -11.12 18.81 13.06
C ILE A 235 -10.79 17.38 13.49
N ASP A 236 -11.65 16.78 14.30
CA ASP A 236 -11.55 15.35 14.62
C ASP A 236 -12.12 14.48 13.49
N THR A 237 -11.39 13.45 13.09
CA THR A 237 -11.71 12.63 11.92
C THR A 237 -11.84 11.14 12.26
N CYS A 238 -12.48 10.41 11.35
CA CYS A 238 -12.71 8.98 11.48
C CYS A 238 -11.69 8.15 10.68
N ASN A 239 -11.33 6.98 11.21
CA ASN A 239 -10.57 5.92 10.55
C ASN A 239 -11.31 4.61 10.79
N ASP A 240 -11.77 3.90 9.78
CA ASP A 240 -12.41 2.60 9.98
C ASP A 240 -12.67 1.94 8.62
N TYR A 241 -13.26 0.73 8.62
CA TYR A 241 -13.89 0.18 7.42
C TYR A 241 -15.18 0.92 7.06
N TYR A 242 -15.87 1.49 8.05
CA TYR A 242 -17.12 2.24 7.90
C TYR A 242 -17.18 3.46 8.83
N CYS A 243 -17.32 4.65 8.27
CA CYS A 243 -17.48 5.90 9.03
C CYS A 243 -18.81 6.62 8.78
N ASP A 244 -19.81 5.93 8.21
CA ASP A 244 -21.14 6.51 7.90
C ASP A 244 -21.99 6.86 9.13
N GLY A 245 -21.59 6.36 10.31
CA GLY A 245 -22.15 6.74 11.61
C GLY A 245 -21.36 7.81 12.38
N TYR A 246 -20.21 8.23 11.87
CA TYR A 246 -19.32 9.17 12.57
C TYR A 246 -19.93 10.57 12.65
N LYS A 247 -19.71 11.25 13.77
CA LYS A 247 -20.03 12.67 13.96
C LYS A 247 -18.83 13.36 14.60
N PRO A 248 -18.41 14.51 14.08
CA PRO A 248 -17.33 15.28 14.69
C PRO A 248 -17.75 15.81 16.06
N ASN A 249 -16.77 16.23 16.86
CA ASN A 249 -16.97 16.66 18.23
C ASN A 249 -17.68 18.02 18.38
N SER A 250 -17.92 18.71 17.27
CA SER A 250 -18.63 19.98 17.20
C SER A 250 -19.53 20.03 15.96
N PRO A 251 -20.75 20.57 16.06
CA PRO A 251 -21.65 20.70 14.91
C PRO A 251 -21.13 21.68 13.85
N ASN A 252 -20.11 22.48 14.13
CA ASN A 252 -19.53 23.43 13.18
C ASN A 252 -18.38 22.85 12.35
N LYS A 253 -18.01 21.58 12.59
CA LYS A 253 -16.92 20.89 11.90
C LYS A 253 -17.50 19.94 10.85
N PRO A 254 -16.82 19.77 9.70
CA PRO A 254 -17.27 18.84 8.67
C PRO A 254 -16.96 17.39 9.07
N THR A 255 -17.77 16.45 8.59
CA THR A 255 -17.48 15.01 8.74
C THR A 255 -16.41 14.58 7.72
N ILE A 256 -15.26 14.15 8.22
CA ILE A 256 -14.08 13.73 7.44
C ILE A 256 -13.66 12.30 7.83
N TRP A 257 -13.33 11.49 6.82
CA TRP A 257 -12.83 10.13 6.95
C TRP A 257 -11.42 10.04 6.38
N THR A 258 -10.41 10.04 7.26
CA THR A 258 -8.98 10.09 6.90
C THR A 258 -8.39 8.72 6.56
N GLU A 259 -8.99 7.62 7.01
CA GLU A 259 -8.58 6.28 6.60
C GLU A 259 -9.76 5.35 6.38
N ASN A 260 -10.17 5.21 5.13
CA ASN A 260 -11.01 4.12 4.68
C ASN A 260 -10.13 2.93 4.30
N TRP A 261 -10.12 1.91 5.16
CA TRP A 261 -9.28 0.74 4.97
C TRP A 261 -9.81 -0.14 3.85
N ASP A 262 -9.22 -0.04 2.65
CA ASP A 262 -9.65 -0.77 1.45
C ASP A 262 -9.07 -2.17 1.30
N GLY A 263 -8.31 -2.61 2.31
CA GLY A 263 -7.84 -3.96 2.57
C GLY A 263 -7.15 -3.99 3.92
N TRP A 264 -5.99 -4.65 4.03
CA TRP A 264 -5.22 -4.69 5.29
C TRP A 264 -3.76 -5.10 5.05
N TYR A 265 -2.88 -4.77 6.01
CA TYR A 265 -1.47 -5.18 6.00
C TYR A 265 -1.30 -6.67 6.38
N THR A 266 -0.11 -7.24 6.13
CA THR A 266 0.19 -8.64 6.44
C THR A 266 1.52 -8.80 7.16
N SER A 267 1.56 -9.72 8.14
CA SER A 267 2.77 -10.17 8.83
C SER A 267 3.33 -11.46 8.24
N TRP A 268 4.62 -11.72 8.41
CA TRP A 268 5.24 -12.97 7.96
C TRP A 268 4.53 -14.20 8.57
N GLY A 269 4.21 -15.18 7.72
CA GLY A 269 3.39 -16.34 8.10
C GLY A 269 1.88 -16.07 8.16
N GLY A 270 1.43 -14.86 7.80
CA GLY A 270 0.03 -14.48 7.74
C GLY A 270 -0.67 -14.87 6.43
N ARG A 271 -2.01 -14.79 6.43
CA ARG A 271 -2.82 -14.86 5.21
C ARG A 271 -2.93 -13.46 4.59
N LEU A 272 -3.19 -13.38 3.29
CA LEU A 272 -3.36 -12.10 2.59
C LEU A 272 -4.83 -11.65 2.63
N PRO A 273 -5.16 -10.53 3.30
CA PRO A 273 -6.50 -9.98 3.35
C PRO A 273 -6.93 -9.40 2.01
N HIS A 274 -8.21 -9.53 1.68
CA HIS A 274 -8.84 -8.95 0.50
C HIS A 274 -10.17 -8.32 0.92
N ARG A 275 -10.46 -7.08 0.50
CA ARG A 275 -11.75 -6.42 0.72
C ARG A 275 -12.48 -6.28 -0.62
N PRO A 276 -13.68 -6.87 -0.77
CA PRO A 276 -14.48 -6.72 -1.98
C PRO A 276 -14.76 -5.27 -2.31
N VAL A 277 -14.68 -4.93 -3.60
CA VAL A 277 -14.92 -3.55 -4.03
C VAL A 277 -16.36 -3.13 -3.80
N GLU A 278 -17.32 -4.06 -3.85
CA GLU A 278 -18.73 -3.75 -3.63
C GLU A 278 -18.99 -3.29 -2.20
N ASP A 279 -18.32 -3.91 -1.22
CA ASP A 279 -18.37 -3.49 0.19
C ASP A 279 -17.70 -2.13 0.40
N LEU A 280 -16.51 -1.96 -0.19
CA LEU A 280 -15.78 -0.70 -0.12
C LEU A 280 -16.61 0.45 -0.73
N ALA A 281 -17.19 0.23 -1.90
CA ALA A 281 -18.09 1.17 -2.56
C ALA A 281 -19.35 1.43 -1.75
N PHE A 282 -19.92 0.40 -1.10
CA PHE A 282 -21.02 0.55 -0.16
C PHE A 282 -20.65 1.48 0.99
N ALA A 283 -19.53 1.26 1.66
CA ALA A 283 -19.07 2.06 2.79
C ALA A 283 -18.90 3.55 2.42
N ILE A 284 -18.31 3.81 1.24
CA ILE A 284 -18.11 5.17 0.72
C ILE A 284 -19.44 5.84 0.35
N ALA A 285 -20.30 5.14 -0.39
CA ALA A 285 -21.59 5.69 -0.78
C ALA A 285 -22.45 6.00 0.45
N ARG A 286 -22.40 5.15 1.48
CA ARG A 286 -23.03 5.35 2.79
C ARG A 286 -22.50 6.59 3.51
N PHE A 287 -21.19 6.82 3.49
CA PHE A 287 -20.55 7.99 4.09
C PHE A 287 -21.07 9.30 3.46
N PHE A 288 -21.03 9.42 2.13
CA PHE A 288 -21.57 10.61 1.44
C PHE A 288 -23.09 10.72 1.53
N GLN A 289 -23.81 9.59 1.52
CA GLN A 289 -25.25 9.55 1.76
C GLN A 289 -25.64 10.22 3.09
N ARG A 290 -24.80 10.09 4.12
CA ARG A 290 -25.08 10.56 5.49
C ARG A 290 -24.40 11.87 5.88
N GLY A 291 -23.88 12.63 4.90
CA GLY A 291 -23.34 13.97 5.12
C GLY A 291 -21.82 14.03 5.19
N GLY A 292 -21.11 12.93 4.90
CA GLY A 292 -19.67 12.94 4.68
C GLY A 292 -19.24 13.95 3.61
N SER A 293 -18.03 14.49 3.72
CA SER A 293 -17.53 15.54 2.82
C SER A 293 -16.12 15.32 2.28
N LEU A 294 -15.26 14.59 3.01
CA LEU A 294 -13.95 14.15 2.54
C LEU A 294 -13.73 12.70 2.98
N MET A 295 -13.38 11.82 2.04
CA MET A 295 -12.98 10.45 2.33
C MET A 295 -11.63 10.16 1.68
N ASN A 296 -10.73 9.52 2.42
CA ASN A 296 -9.42 9.10 1.96
C ASN A 296 -9.28 7.57 1.94
N TYR A 297 -8.79 7.03 0.83
CA TYR A 297 -8.36 5.63 0.73
C TYR A 297 -7.05 5.41 1.48
N TYR A 298 -7.09 4.52 2.47
CA TYR A 298 -5.89 4.01 3.13
C TYR A 298 -5.82 2.51 2.80
N MET A 299 -5.23 2.12 1.67
CA MET A 299 -4.31 2.84 0.77
C MET A 299 -4.78 2.87 -0.68
N TYR A 300 -4.66 4.01 -1.37
CA TYR A 300 -4.90 4.03 -2.83
C TYR A 300 -3.76 3.37 -3.62
N PHE A 301 -2.53 3.57 -3.15
CA PHE A 301 -1.34 2.81 -3.52
C PHE A 301 -0.56 2.50 -2.24
N GLY A 302 -0.42 1.23 -1.93
CA GLY A 302 0.30 0.79 -0.73
C GLY A 302 1.82 0.71 -0.95
N GLY A 303 2.27 0.02 -1.99
CA GLY A 303 3.68 -0.04 -2.41
C GLY A 303 4.53 -1.06 -1.64
N THR A 304 5.82 -0.74 -1.47
CA THR A 304 6.82 -1.68 -0.91
C THR A 304 7.57 -1.04 0.28
N ASN A 305 7.74 -1.81 1.36
CA ASN A 305 8.60 -1.47 2.50
C ASN A 305 10.08 -1.70 2.15
N PHE A 306 10.66 -0.85 1.28
CA PHE A 306 12.07 -0.96 0.86
C PHE A 306 13.04 -0.81 2.04
N GLY A 307 14.23 -1.40 1.92
CA GLY A 307 15.23 -1.36 2.98
C GLY A 307 14.82 -2.19 4.21
N ARG A 308 15.38 -1.81 5.36
CA ARG A 308 15.09 -2.45 6.66
C ARG A 308 14.45 -1.52 7.69
N THR A 309 14.40 -0.21 7.41
CA THR A 309 13.87 0.83 8.31
C THR A 309 12.48 1.34 7.89
N SER A 310 11.80 0.63 6.98
CA SER A 310 10.46 1.00 6.49
C SER A 310 9.36 0.19 7.19
N GLY A 311 9.26 -1.13 6.98
CA GLY A 311 8.19 -1.96 7.57
C GLY A 311 8.56 -2.53 8.94
N GLY A 312 7.58 -2.61 9.85
CA GLY A 312 7.73 -3.28 11.15
C GLY A 312 6.59 -3.02 12.14
N PRO A 313 6.40 -3.89 13.15
CA PRO A 313 7.15 -5.12 13.41
C PRO A 313 6.56 -6.33 12.68
N PHE A 314 7.44 -7.24 12.24
CA PHE A 314 7.09 -8.53 11.63
C PHE A 314 6.23 -8.45 10.36
N TYR A 315 6.07 -7.26 9.76
CA TYR A 315 5.36 -7.06 8.50
C TYR A 315 6.19 -7.56 7.31
N ILE A 316 5.50 -8.05 6.29
CA ILE A 316 6.13 -8.44 5.04
C ILE A 316 6.65 -7.21 4.29
N THR A 317 7.52 -7.45 3.32
CA THR A 317 8.12 -6.36 2.51
C THR A 317 7.09 -5.73 1.59
N SER A 318 6.15 -6.51 1.06
CA SER A 318 5.00 -5.97 0.33
C SER A 318 4.09 -5.17 1.27
N TYR A 319 3.67 -3.99 0.84
CA TYR A 319 2.60 -3.22 1.46
C TYR A 319 1.46 -3.01 0.47
N ASP A 320 1.16 -4.03 -0.35
CA ASP A 320 0.12 -3.97 -1.40
C ASP A 320 -1.24 -3.49 -0.89
N TYR A 321 -1.63 -3.93 0.32
CA TYR A 321 -2.85 -3.54 1.02
C TYR A 321 -4.17 -3.91 0.32
N ASP A 322 -4.14 -4.67 -0.79
CA ASP A 322 -5.29 -4.85 -1.70
C ASP A 322 -5.77 -3.52 -2.29
N ALA A 323 -4.84 -2.59 -2.51
CA ALA A 323 -5.10 -1.23 -2.96
C ALA A 323 -5.63 -1.16 -4.41
N PRO A 324 -6.37 -0.08 -4.79
CA PRO A 324 -6.78 0.22 -6.15
C PRO A 324 -5.61 0.27 -7.16
N ILE A 325 -4.43 0.68 -6.73
CA ILE A 325 -3.18 0.51 -7.46
C ILE A 325 -2.30 -0.46 -6.64
N ASP A 326 -1.94 -1.60 -7.24
CA ASP A 326 -1.16 -2.64 -6.55
C ASP A 326 0.27 -2.21 -6.21
N GLU A 327 1.00 -3.03 -5.46
CA GLU A 327 2.40 -2.80 -5.06
C GLU A 327 3.32 -2.32 -6.20
N TYR A 328 3.04 -2.75 -7.43
CA TYR A 328 3.87 -2.55 -8.61
C TYR A 328 3.46 -1.34 -9.44
N GLY A 329 2.38 -0.65 -9.06
CA GLY A 329 1.82 0.48 -9.81
C GLY A 329 0.79 0.07 -10.86
N LEU A 330 0.33 -1.18 -10.90
CA LEU A 330 -0.68 -1.64 -11.86
C LEU A 330 -2.09 -1.46 -11.28
N LEU A 331 -3.06 -1.14 -12.15
CA LEU A 331 -4.46 -1.01 -11.74
C LEU A 331 -4.99 -2.35 -11.22
N SER A 332 -5.59 -2.35 -10.03
CA SER A 332 -6.26 -3.51 -9.45
C SER A 332 -7.71 -3.53 -9.90
N GLU A 333 -7.95 -4.16 -11.05
CA GLU A 333 -9.29 -4.28 -11.62
C GLU A 333 -10.01 -5.55 -11.12
N PRO A 334 -11.30 -5.45 -10.72
CA PRO A 334 -12.24 -4.36 -11.00
C PRO A 334 -12.29 -3.26 -9.92
N LYS A 335 -11.45 -3.33 -8.88
CA LYS A 335 -11.50 -2.42 -7.74
C LYS A 335 -11.33 -0.96 -8.18
N TRP A 336 -10.28 -0.66 -8.93
CA TRP A 336 -10.01 0.69 -9.41
C TRP A 336 -11.13 1.23 -10.32
N GLY A 337 -11.56 0.46 -11.33
CA GLY A 337 -12.58 0.90 -12.28
C GLY A 337 -13.95 1.12 -11.65
N HIS A 338 -14.38 0.23 -10.73
CA HIS A 338 -15.67 0.37 -10.05
C HIS A 338 -15.68 1.57 -9.08
N LEU A 339 -14.55 1.86 -8.43
CA LEU A 339 -14.41 3.05 -7.60
C LEU A 339 -14.35 4.34 -8.43
N LYS A 340 -13.68 4.32 -9.60
CA LYS A 340 -13.71 5.44 -10.56
C LYS A 340 -15.14 5.79 -10.98
N ASP A 341 -15.97 4.78 -11.24
CA ASP A 341 -17.38 5.00 -11.54
C ASP A 341 -18.15 5.54 -10.31
N LEU A 342 -17.91 5.02 -9.11
CA LEU A 342 -18.48 5.57 -7.87
C LEU A 342 -18.13 7.07 -7.71
N HIS A 343 -16.87 7.45 -7.94
CA HIS A 343 -16.40 8.83 -7.84
C HIS A 343 -17.12 9.73 -8.82
N ALA A 344 -17.23 9.31 -10.08
CA ALA A 344 -17.98 10.05 -11.10
C ALA A 344 -19.46 10.22 -10.71
N ALA A 345 -20.09 9.20 -10.10
CA ALA A 345 -21.47 9.31 -9.61
C ALA A 345 -21.60 10.30 -8.43
N ILE A 346 -20.63 10.32 -7.51
CA ILE A 346 -20.58 11.31 -6.41
C ILE A 346 -20.35 12.73 -6.98
N ARG A 347 -19.51 12.87 -8.00
CA ARG A 347 -19.29 14.14 -8.70
C ARG A 347 -20.56 14.69 -9.35
N LEU A 348 -21.35 13.84 -10.01
CA LEU A 348 -22.67 14.25 -10.52
C LEU A 348 -23.59 14.73 -9.40
N CYS A 349 -23.46 14.18 -8.18
CA CYS A 349 -24.25 14.58 -7.03
C CYS A 349 -23.75 15.86 -6.34
N GLU A 350 -22.50 16.29 -6.56
CA GLU A 350 -21.82 17.34 -5.80
C GLU A 350 -22.62 18.66 -5.73
N PRO A 351 -23.23 19.19 -6.82
CA PRO A 351 -24.00 20.44 -6.75
C PRO A 351 -25.11 20.43 -5.69
N ALA A 352 -25.81 19.31 -5.52
CA ALA A 352 -26.82 19.17 -4.48
C ALA A 352 -26.19 18.89 -3.10
N LEU A 353 -25.11 18.09 -3.06
CA LEU A 353 -24.41 17.75 -1.81
C LEU A 353 -23.82 18.96 -1.11
N VAL A 354 -23.33 19.96 -1.86
CA VAL A 354 -22.73 21.19 -1.30
C VAL A 354 -23.78 22.26 -0.96
N ALA A 355 -24.89 22.29 -1.70
CA ALA A 355 -25.95 23.29 -1.53
C ALA A 355 -26.88 22.97 -0.35
N ALA A 356 -27.09 21.70 -0.04
CA ALA A 356 -27.88 21.29 1.11
C ALA A 356 -26.99 21.13 2.36
N ASP A 357 -27.42 21.74 3.47
CA ASP A 357 -26.71 21.69 4.76
C ASP A 357 -26.72 20.29 5.39
N LEU A 358 -27.84 19.56 5.26
CA LEU A 358 -27.97 18.18 5.74
C LEU A 358 -28.84 17.33 4.80
N PRO A 359 -28.57 16.00 4.70
CA PRO A 359 -29.46 15.09 4.00
C PRO A 359 -30.79 14.93 4.72
N ARG A 360 -31.88 14.88 3.96
CA ARG A 360 -33.21 14.50 4.47
C ARG A 360 -33.37 12.98 4.43
N TYR A 361 -33.41 12.36 5.61
CA TYR A 361 -33.70 10.94 5.78
C TYR A 361 -35.14 10.60 5.39
N MET A 362 -35.33 9.46 4.73
CA MET A 362 -36.62 8.85 4.42
C MET A 362 -36.54 7.34 4.62
N LYS A 363 -37.48 6.79 5.38
CA LYS A 363 -37.63 5.34 5.52
C LYS A 363 -38.34 4.77 4.28
N LEU A 364 -37.69 3.85 3.57
CA LEU A 364 -38.27 3.17 2.40
C LEU A 364 -38.76 1.75 2.72
N GLY A 365 -38.24 1.15 3.80
CA GLY A 365 -38.59 -0.18 4.26
C GLY A 365 -37.98 -0.48 5.64
N PRO A 366 -38.03 -1.74 6.11
CA PRO A 366 -37.43 -2.12 7.39
C PRO A 366 -35.91 -1.95 7.42
N LYS A 367 -35.25 -2.23 6.29
CA LYS A 367 -33.79 -2.13 6.11
C LYS A 367 -33.44 -1.34 4.84
N GLN A 368 -34.35 -0.49 4.38
CA GLN A 368 -34.16 0.35 3.22
C GLN A 368 -34.40 1.80 3.61
N GLU A 369 -33.46 2.65 3.24
CA GLU A 369 -33.49 4.08 3.54
C GLU A 369 -33.08 4.90 2.34
N ALA A 370 -33.58 6.13 2.26
CA ALA A 370 -33.17 7.12 1.31
C ALA A 370 -32.66 8.36 2.02
N HIS A 371 -31.65 9.00 1.44
CA HIS A 371 -31.21 10.34 1.84
C HIS A 371 -31.28 11.26 0.64
N LEU A 372 -31.99 12.37 0.81
CA LEU A 372 -32.24 13.36 -0.22
C LEU A 372 -31.47 14.64 0.07
N TYR A 373 -30.68 15.09 -0.89
CA TYR A 373 -30.09 16.41 -0.92
C TYR A 373 -30.85 17.24 -1.94
N TRP A 374 -31.45 18.33 -1.48
CA TRP A 374 -32.26 19.21 -2.33
C TRP A 374 -32.09 20.66 -1.89
N ALA A 375 -31.91 21.54 -2.86
CA ALA A 375 -31.82 22.98 -2.65
C ALA A 375 -32.33 23.74 -3.87
N ASN A 376 -32.89 24.94 -3.64
CA ASN A 376 -33.20 25.91 -4.68
C ASN A 376 -31.98 26.80 -4.88
N ILE A 377 -31.39 26.79 -6.08
CA ILE A 377 -30.24 27.64 -6.43
C ILE A 377 -30.76 28.84 -7.22
N GLN A 378 -30.35 30.04 -6.80
CA GLN A 378 -30.50 31.24 -7.62
C GLN A 378 -29.26 31.37 -8.50
N THR A 379 -29.44 31.38 -9.82
CA THR A 379 -28.34 31.64 -10.75
C THR A 379 -28.35 33.11 -11.14
N ASN A 380 -27.33 33.88 -10.73
CA ASN A 380 -27.13 35.23 -11.24
C ASN A 380 -26.45 35.12 -12.62
N GLY A 381 -27.25 35.05 -13.68
CA GLY A 381 -26.74 35.12 -15.05
C GLY A 381 -26.07 36.47 -15.33
N LEU A 382 -25.05 36.48 -16.18
CA LEU A 382 -24.28 37.68 -16.58
C LEU A 382 -25.09 38.73 -17.38
N ASN A 383 -26.41 38.60 -17.44
CA ASN A 383 -27.33 39.60 -17.98
C ASN A 383 -28.53 39.72 -17.04
N ASN A 384 -28.50 40.73 -16.18
CA ASN A 384 -29.61 41.12 -15.30
C ASN A 384 -30.90 41.28 -16.12
N THR A 385 -31.83 40.31 -16.07
CA THR A 385 -33.29 40.58 -16.11
C THR A 385 -34.20 39.39 -15.77
N LEU A 386 -33.73 38.14 -15.65
CA LEU A 386 -34.59 37.03 -15.18
C LEU A 386 -33.80 36.09 -14.26
N SER A 387 -34.15 36.06 -12.96
CA SER A 387 -33.67 35.06 -12.01
C SER A 387 -34.47 33.77 -12.25
N GLU A 388 -33.88 32.80 -12.95
CA GLU A 388 -34.44 31.45 -13.02
C GLU A 388 -34.00 30.66 -11.78
N SER A 389 -34.95 30.35 -10.91
CA SER A 389 -34.73 29.46 -9.77
C SER A 389 -34.58 28.03 -10.28
N GLN A 390 -33.36 27.49 -10.28
CA GLN A 390 -33.10 26.11 -10.67
C GLN A 390 -32.95 25.26 -9.41
N SER A 391 -33.78 24.22 -9.25
CA SER A 391 -33.65 23.29 -8.12
C SER A 391 -32.67 22.16 -8.45
N VAL A 392 -31.73 21.87 -7.55
CA VAL A 392 -30.81 20.71 -7.65
C VAL A 392 -31.26 19.61 -6.70
N CYS A 393 -31.10 18.35 -7.11
CA CYS A 393 -31.60 17.21 -6.35
C CYS A 393 -30.73 15.97 -6.57
N SER A 394 -30.17 15.42 -5.49
CA SER A 394 -29.48 14.12 -5.50
C SER A 394 -30.06 13.20 -4.42
N ALA A 395 -30.18 11.91 -4.70
CA ALA A 395 -30.68 10.92 -3.75
C ALA A 395 -29.79 9.66 -3.69
N PHE A 396 -29.68 9.10 -2.50
CA PHE A 396 -28.99 7.83 -2.24
C PHE A 396 -30.00 6.87 -1.64
N LEU A 397 -30.21 5.71 -2.28
CA LEU A 397 -31.14 4.67 -1.82
C LEU A 397 -30.33 3.46 -1.35
N ALA A 398 -30.30 3.22 -0.04
CA ALA A 398 -29.56 2.11 0.56
C ALA A 398 -30.47 0.94 0.89
N ASN A 399 -29.96 -0.27 0.66
CA ASN A 399 -30.45 -1.51 1.24
C ASN A 399 -29.37 -2.08 2.16
N ILE A 400 -29.61 -2.03 3.47
CA ILE A 400 -28.70 -2.56 4.49
C ILE A 400 -29.05 -4.00 4.89
N ASP A 401 -29.97 -4.66 4.16
CA ASP A 401 -30.17 -6.10 4.31
C ASP A 401 -28.98 -6.85 3.68
N GLU A 402 -28.33 -7.71 4.45
CA GLU A 402 -27.15 -8.47 4.04
C GLU A 402 -27.47 -9.67 3.14
N HIS A 403 -28.75 -10.02 2.98
CA HIS A 403 -29.15 -11.27 2.33
C HIS A 403 -30.16 -11.08 1.21
N LYS A 404 -31.09 -10.12 1.35
CA LYS A 404 -32.24 -9.97 0.46
C LYS A 404 -32.17 -8.69 -0.35
N ALA A 405 -32.38 -8.83 -1.65
CA ALA A 405 -32.71 -7.70 -2.51
C ALA A 405 -34.10 -7.15 -2.12
N ALA A 406 -34.31 -5.85 -2.31
CA ALA A 406 -35.58 -5.19 -2.00
C ALA A 406 -36.01 -4.28 -3.15
N THR A 407 -37.30 -4.28 -3.48
CA THR A 407 -37.89 -3.30 -4.40
C THR A 407 -38.58 -2.21 -3.58
N VAL A 408 -38.16 -0.96 -3.76
CA VAL A 408 -38.67 0.21 -3.03
C VAL A 408 -39.29 1.20 -3.99
N THR A 409 -40.29 1.96 -3.53
CA THR A 409 -40.87 3.07 -4.29
C THR A 409 -40.30 4.39 -3.80
N PHE A 410 -39.69 5.16 -4.70
CA PHE A 410 -39.17 6.50 -4.42
C PHE A 410 -39.63 7.47 -5.51
N ARG A 411 -40.28 8.57 -5.11
CA ARG A 411 -40.88 9.57 -6.01
C ARG A 411 -41.72 8.97 -7.15
N GLY A 412 -42.52 7.95 -6.83
CA GLY A 412 -43.42 7.29 -7.78
C GLY A 412 -42.75 6.31 -8.76
N LYS A 413 -41.44 6.07 -8.65
CA LYS A 413 -40.71 5.05 -9.42
C LYS A 413 -40.28 3.90 -8.51
N SER A 414 -40.25 2.69 -9.07
CA SER A 414 -39.75 1.49 -8.39
C SER A 414 -38.26 1.29 -8.66
N TYR A 415 -37.49 0.98 -7.61
CA TYR A 415 -36.07 0.67 -7.68
C TYR A 415 -35.79 -0.65 -7.00
N THR A 416 -35.07 -1.56 -7.66
CA THR A 416 -34.59 -2.80 -7.07
C THR A 416 -33.17 -2.61 -6.56
N LEU A 417 -32.98 -2.78 -5.26
CA LEU A 417 -31.72 -2.62 -4.55
C LEU A 417 -31.17 -4.01 -4.19
N PRO A 418 -29.99 -4.42 -4.70
CA PRO A 418 -29.28 -5.60 -4.22
C PRO A 418 -29.06 -5.58 -2.70
N PRO A 419 -28.82 -6.73 -2.05
CA PRO A 419 -28.40 -6.77 -0.66
C PRO A 419 -27.12 -5.93 -0.46
N TRP A 420 -26.97 -5.30 0.70
CA TRP A 420 -25.78 -4.55 1.09
C TRP A 420 -25.30 -3.58 -0.02
N SER A 421 -26.21 -2.73 -0.51
CA SER A 421 -25.92 -1.85 -1.64
C SER A 421 -26.54 -0.46 -1.51
N VAL A 422 -25.94 0.52 -2.19
CA VAL A 422 -26.48 1.88 -2.35
C VAL A 422 -26.63 2.19 -3.84
N SER A 423 -27.81 2.64 -4.24
CA SER A 423 -28.06 3.23 -5.56
C SER A 423 -27.95 4.76 -5.48
N ILE A 424 -27.19 5.37 -6.38
CA ILE A 424 -26.94 6.81 -6.45
C ILE A 424 -27.73 7.41 -7.62
N LEU A 425 -28.56 8.42 -7.33
CA LEU A 425 -29.45 9.10 -8.26
C LEU A 425 -29.11 10.59 -8.29
N PRO A 426 -28.25 11.06 -9.20
CA PRO A 426 -27.81 12.47 -9.25
C PRO A 426 -28.89 13.49 -9.61
N ASP A 427 -30.05 13.01 -10.08
CA ASP A 427 -31.22 13.81 -10.45
C ASP A 427 -32.47 13.42 -9.61
N CYS A 428 -32.28 12.60 -8.58
CA CYS A 428 -33.34 11.97 -7.78
C CYS A 428 -34.31 11.07 -8.55
N ARG A 429 -34.01 10.68 -9.80
CA ARG A 429 -34.96 9.99 -10.69
C ARG A 429 -34.37 8.82 -11.48
N ASN A 430 -33.09 8.85 -11.83
CA ASN A 430 -32.42 7.85 -12.63
C ASN A 430 -31.17 7.36 -11.88
N THR A 431 -31.02 6.05 -11.76
CA THR A 431 -29.86 5.48 -11.08
C THR A 431 -28.64 5.58 -12.01
N ALA A 432 -27.62 6.28 -11.55
CA ALA A 432 -26.34 6.41 -12.26
C ALA A 432 -25.38 5.27 -11.89
N PHE A 433 -25.44 4.82 -10.64
CA PHE A 433 -24.52 3.81 -10.09
C PHE A 433 -25.19 3.00 -8.98
N ASN A 434 -24.82 1.72 -8.83
CA ASN A 434 -25.12 0.94 -7.64
C ASN A 434 -23.86 0.20 -7.17
N THR A 435 -23.59 0.24 -5.87
CA THR A 435 -22.34 -0.26 -5.30
C THR A 435 -22.13 -1.77 -5.48
N ALA A 436 -23.18 -2.55 -5.69
CA ALA A 436 -23.13 -4.00 -5.89
C ALA A 436 -23.25 -4.44 -7.37
N LYS A 437 -23.31 -3.50 -8.33
CA LYS A 437 -23.34 -3.80 -9.77
C LYS A 437 -22.02 -3.41 -10.42
N VAL A 438 -21.05 -4.32 -10.35
CA VAL A 438 -19.71 -4.11 -10.90
C VAL A 438 -19.74 -4.25 -12.42
N GLY A 439 -19.59 -3.12 -13.13
CA GLY A 439 -19.50 -3.09 -14.60
C GLY A 439 -18.08 -2.93 -15.14
N ALA A 440 -17.10 -2.70 -14.25
CA ALA A 440 -15.69 -2.64 -14.62
C ALA A 440 -15.17 -4.02 -15.01
N GLN A 441 -14.19 -4.06 -15.92
CA GLN A 441 -13.48 -5.29 -16.23
C GLN A 441 -12.69 -5.78 -15.01
N THR A 442 -12.43 -7.07 -14.92
CA THR A 442 -11.43 -7.68 -14.04
C THR A 442 -10.17 -7.94 -14.85
N SER A 443 -9.01 -7.61 -14.31
CA SER A 443 -7.73 -7.91 -14.96
C SER A 443 -6.94 -8.89 -14.10
N VAL A 444 -6.70 -10.09 -14.62
CA VAL A 444 -5.86 -11.09 -13.95
C VAL A 444 -4.40 -10.89 -14.36
N LYS A 445 -3.59 -10.60 -13.36
CA LYS A 445 -2.14 -10.41 -13.47
C LYS A 445 -1.49 -11.79 -13.49
N LEU A 446 -0.82 -12.12 -14.59
CA LEU A 446 0.02 -13.30 -14.68
C LEU A 446 1.45 -12.93 -14.29
N VAL A 447 2.14 -13.92 -13.71
CA VAL A 447 3.57 -13.84 -13.42
C VAL A 447 4.28 -14.63 -14.50
N GLU A 448 5.02 -13.94 -15.35
CA GLU A 448 5.72 -14.52 -16.49
C GLU A 448 7.24 -14.55 -16.21
N HIS A 449 7.94 -15.54 -16.79
CA HIS A 449 9.40 -15.55 -16.79
C HIS A 449 9.91 -14.45 -17.71
N ALA A 450 10.86 -13.65 -17.24
CA ALA A 450 11.57 -12.70 -18.07
C ALA A 450 12.37 -13.42 -19.17
N LEU A 451 12.13 -13.10 -20.44
CA LEU A 451 12.97 -13.55 -21.56
C LEU A 451 14.22 -12.66 -21.67
N SER A 452 15.36 -13.26 -22.02
CA SER A 452 16.65 -12.57 -22.21
C SER A 452 16.80 -12.09 -23.66
N PRO A 453 17.46 -10.93 -23.93
CA PRO A 453 17.53 -10.30 -25.25
C PRO A 453 18.28 -11.09 -26.35
N LYS A 454 18.82 -12.28 -26.05
CA LYS A 454 19.67 -13.06 -26.98
C LYS A 454 19.02 -14.30 -27.61
N ILE A 455 17.74 -14.58 -27.38
CA ILE A 455 17.08 -15.76 -27.94
C ILE A 455 16.14 -15.35 -29.09
N SER A 456 16.58 -15.57 -30.33
CA SER A 456 15.73 -15.53 -31.52
C SER A 456 14.82 -16.76 -31.56
N VAL A 457 13.50 -16.54 -31.66
CA VAL A 457 12.47 -17.58 -31.81
C VAL A 457 12.56 -18.16 -33.23
N PRO A 458 12.83 -19.48 -33.41
CA PRO A 458 11.77 -20.47 -33.38
C PRO A 458 12.22 -21.84 -32.84
N GLU A 459 12.31 -22.00 -31.52
CA GLU A 459 12.46 -23.31 -30.86
C GLU A 459 11.75 -23.29 -29.51
N LEU A 460 10.43 -23.06 -29.52
CA LEU A 460 9.58 -23.28 -28.34
C LEU A 460 8.59 -24.41 -28.62
N VAL A 461 9.13 -25.57 -29.00
CA VAL A 461 8.39 -26.83 -29.05
C VAL A 461 9.16 -27.84 -28.21
N MET A 462 8.60 -28.16 -27.05
CA MET A 462 8.93 -29.31 -26.20
C MET A 462 10.30 -29.33 -25.48
N THR A 463 10.50 -28.44 -24.50
CA THR A 463 11.28 -28.79 -23.28
C THR A 463 10.72 -28.06 -22.06
N LYS A 464 10.24 -28.82 -21.06
CA LYS A 464 10.11 -28.34 -19.68
C LYS A 464 11.52 -28.13 -19.13
N ASN A 465 12.09 -26.96 -19.34
CA ASN A 465 13.24 -26.46 -18.58
C ASN A 465 13.05 -24.94 -18.47
N GLU A 466 12.74 -24.53 -17.24
CA GLU A 466 12.47 -23.15 -16.83
C GLU A 466 13.70 -22.28 -17.13
N VAL A 467 13.58 -21.37 -18.11
CA VAL A 467 14.67 -20.45 -18.43
C VAL A 467 14.73 -19.40 -17.32
N SER A 468 15.73 -19.50 -16.43
CA SER A 468 16.08 -18.42 -15.52
C SER A 468 16.81 -17.33 -16.32
N SER A 469 16.40 -16.08 -16.13
CA SER A 469 17.05 -14.92 -16.75
C SER A 469 18.37 -14.52 -16.05
N ILE A 470 18.71 -15.19 -14.93
CA ILE A 470 19.95 -14.98 -14.19
C ILE A 470 20.94 -16.06 -14.66
N PRO A 471 22.09 -15.68 -15.26
CA PRO A 471 23.16 -16.59 -15.60
C PRO A 471 23.49 -17.56 -14.46
N GLU A 472 23.81 -18.80 -14.81
CA GLU A 472 24.10 -19.88 -13.85
C GLU A 472 25.38 -19.65 -13.03
N SER A 473 26.07 -18.51 -13.19
CA SER A 473 27.30 -18.17 -12.48
C SER A 473 26.99 -17.42 -11.18
N TRP A 474 26.69 -18.17 -10.13
CA TRP A 474 26.61 -17.64 -8.78
C TRP A 474 27.96 -17.67 -8.08
N MET A 475 28.20 -16.68 -7.23
CA MET A 475 29.33 -16.67 -6.30
C MET A 475 28.81 -16.57 -4.88
N SER A 476 29.58 -17.11 -3.94
CA SER A 476 29.26 -17.10 -2.52
C SER A 476 30.46 -16.72 -1.65
N VAL A 477 30.14 -16.15 -0.49
CA VAL A 477 31.07 -16.00 0.63
C VAL A 477 30.32 -16.27 1.93
N ASN A 478 30.92 -17.06 2.82
CA ASN A 478 30.30 -17.39 4.10
C ASN A 478 30.42 -16.22 5.07
N GLU A 479 29.32 -15.91 5.74
CA GLU A 479 29.30 -14.96 6.85
C GLU A 479 29.86 -15.66 8.10
N PRO A 480 30.86 -15.07 8.78
CA PRO A 480 31.37 -15.64 10.03
C PRO A 480 30.29 -15.67 11.12
N ILE A 481 30.23 -16.76 11.86
CA ILE A 481 29.33 -16.91 13.01
C ILE A 481 30.00 -16.32 14.26
N GLY A 482 29.34 -15.37 14.91
CA GLY A 482 29.81 -14.76 16.16
C GLY A 482 30.64 -13.49 15.97
N ILE A 483 31.72 -13.37 16.74
CA ILE A 483 32.54 -12.15 16.81
C ILE A 483 33.54 -12.11 15.66
N TRP A 484 33.43 -11.12 14.79
CA TRP A 484 34.22 -11.03 13.55
C TRP A 484 35.07 -9.75 13.43
N SER A 485 34.83 -8.73 14.26
CA SER A 485 35.57 -7.46 14.24
C SER A 485 36.40 -7.25 15.50
N VAL A 486 37.42 -6.39 15.42
CA VAL A 486 38.11 -5.82 16.59
C VAL A 486 37.29 -4.75 17.31
N ASN A 487 36.26 -4.19 16.66
CA ASN A 487 35.34 -3.20 17.25
C ASN A 487 34.26 -3.84 18.15
N ASN A 488 34.42 -5.11 18.51
CA ASN A 488 33.59 -5.76 19.52
C ASN A 488 33.85 -5.15 20.90
N PHE A 489 32.95 -5.38 21.85
CA PHE A 489 33.16 -4.98 23.24
C PHE A 489 32.58 -6.00 24.20
N THR A 490 33.15 -6.05 25.41
CA THR A 490 32.69 -6.94 26.48
C THR A 490 31.98 -6.14 27.56
N PHE A 491 30.88 -6.68 28.08
CA PHE A 491 30.14 -6.12 29.20
C PHE A 491 29.73 -7.23 30.17
N GLN A 492 29.74 -6.94 31.47
CA GLN A 492 29.26 -7.88 32.47
C GLN A 492 27.73 -7.81 32.55
N GLY A 493 27.08 -8.82 31.98
CA GLY A 493 25.63 -8.94 31.90
C GLY A 493 25.05 -8.72 30.50
N MET A 494 23.71 -8.83 30.43
CA MET A 494 22.96 -8.81 29.17
C MET A 494 22.43 -7.40 28.87
N LEU A 495 22.83 -6.85 27.72
CA LEU A 495 22.38 -5.55 27.23
C LEU A 495 21.16 -5.71 26.33
N GLU A 496 20.28 -4.70 26.36
CA GLU A 496 19.13 -4.60 25.47
C GLU A 496 19.58 -4.36 24.02
N HIS A 497 18.90 -5.00 23.06
CA HIS A 497 19.35 -5.05 21.67
C HIS A 497 19.52 -3.65 21.07
N LEU A 498 18.50 -2.79 21.16
CA LEU A 498 18.52 -1.47 20.52
C LEU A 498 19.47 -0.49 21.23
N ASN A 499 19.77 -0.69 22.51
CA ASN A 499 20.76 0.10 23.24
C ASN A 499 22.15 -0.11 22.65
N VAL A 500 22.40 -1.29 22.08
CA VAL A 500 23.66 -1.65 21.44
C VAL A 500 23.62 -1.35 19.94
N THR A 501 22.59 -1.81 19.22
CA THR A 501 22.55 -1.71 17.75
C THR A 501 22.12 -0.35 17.23
N LYS A 502 21.38 0.44 18.03
CA LYS A 502 20.76 1.70 17.60
C LYS A 502 19.91 1.55 16.32
N ASP A 503 19.40 0.34 16.06
CA ASP A 503 18.70 -0.02 14.82
C ASP A 503 19.54 0.20 13.54
N GLU A 504 20.88 0.16 13.63
CA GLU A 504 21.77 0.22 12.46
C GLU A 504 21.81 -1.11 11.69
N SER A 505 21.59 -2.22 12.38
CA SER A 505 21.45 -3.57 11.81
C SER A 505 20.34 -4.32 12.53
N ASP A 506 19.75 -5.30 11.83
CA ASP A 506 18.82 -6.24 12.43
C ASP A 506 19.52 -7.23 13.38
N TYR A 507 20.85 -7.38 13.31
CA TYR A 507 21.58 -8.49 13.91
C TYR A 507 22.44 -8.03 15.10
N LEU A 508 22.32 -8.72 16.25
CA LEU A 508 23.22 -8.55 17.39
C LEU A 508 23.72 -9.89 17.92
N TRP A 509 25.03 -10.09 17.83
CA TRP A 509 25.71 -11.28 18.35
C TRP A 509 26.11 -11.06 19.81
N HIS A 510 25.88 -12.09 20.62
CA HIS A 510 26.24 -12.14 22.05
C HIS A 510 27.03 -13.44 22.23
N MET A 511 28.26 -13.34 22.73
CA MET A 511 29.11 -14.50 22.95
C MET A 511 29.59 -14.56 24.40
N THR A 512 29.46 -15.72 25.02
CA THR A 512 30.07 -16.02 26.32
C THR A 512 30.68 -17.41 26.30
N ARG A 513 31.42 -17.76 27.35
CA ARG A 513 32.04 -19.08 27.53
C ARG A 513 31.48 -19.79 28.73
N ILE A 514 31.10 -21.04 28.54
CA ILE A 514 30.60 -21.93 29.58
C ILE A 514 31.65 -23.00 29.82
N TYR A 515 32.07 -23.15 31.07
CA TYR A 515 32.93 -24.25 31.48
C TYR A 515 32.07 -25.44 31.92
N VAL A 516 32.38 -26.62 31.40
CA VAL A 516 31.71 -27.88 31.73
C VAL A 516 32.74 -28.83 32.33
N SER A 517 32.47 -29.30 33.55
CA SER A 517 33.34 -30.26 34.24
C SER A 517 33.00 -31.72 33.90
N ASP A 518 33.91 -32.65 34.19
CA ASP A 518 33.64 -34.09 34.07
C ASP A 518 32.49 -34.56 34.96
N GLU A 519 32.33 -33.91 36.11
CA GLU A 519 31.25 -34.19 37.04
C GLU A 519 29.89 -33.76 36.47
N ASP A 520 29.83 -32.68 35.68
CA ASP A 520 28.60 -32.26 35.01
C ASP A 520 28.20 -33.25 33.92
N ILE A 521 29.15 -33.73 33.11
CA ILE A 521 28.90 -34.73 32.06
C ILE A 521 28.40 -36.03 32.69
N THR A 522 29.10 -36.54 33.70
CA THR A 522 28.70 -37.74 34.44
C THR A 522 27.29 -37.57 35.02
N PHE A 523 27.01 -36.41 35.62
CA PHE A 523 25.69 -36.10 36.16
C PHE A 523 24.59 -36.13 35.08
N TRP A 524 24.83 -35.57 33.90
CA TRP A 524 23.90 -35.59 32.78
C TRP A 524 23.59 -37.01 32.29
N GLU A 525 24.63 -37.84 32.16
CA GLU A 525 24.50 -39.23 31.72
C GLU A 525 23.76 -40.10 32.75
N GLU A 526 24.15 -40.02 34.03
CA GLU A 526 23.57 -40.82 35.11
C GLU A 526 22.10 -40.46 35.38
N ASN A 527 21.74 -39.18 35.27
CA ASN A 527 20.40 -38.68 35.61
C ASN A 527 19.52 -38.43 34.39
N GLN A 528 20.01 -38.73 33.17
CA GLN A 528 19.32 -38.46 31.89
C GLN A 528 18.88 -36.98 31.77
N VAL A 529 19.71 -36.07 32.28
CA VAL A 529 19.44 -34.62 32.26
C VAL A 529 20.09 -34.03 31.02
N SER A 530 19.33 -33.27 30.23
CA SER A 530 19.86 -32.47 29.13
C SER A 530 20.01 -31.01 29.55
N PRO A 531 21.22 -30.43 29.51
CA PRO A 531 21.38 -29.01 29.81
C PRO A 531 20.54 -28.17 28.86
N THR A 532 19.87 -27.15 29.39
CA THR A 532 18.84 -26.41 28.65
C THR A 532 19.00 -24.91 28.86
N LEU A 533 19.01 -24.16 27.77
CA LEU A 533 18.93 -22.70 27.78
C LEU A 533 17.47 -22.28 27.99
N VAL A 534 17.24 -21.53 29.06
CA VAL A 534 15.94 -20.95 29.38
C VAL A 534 16.05 -19.43 29.36
N ILE A 535 15.26 -18.79 28.51
CA ILE A 535 15.10 -17.33 28.46
C ILE A 535 13.64 -17.02 28.71
N ASP A 536 13.35 -16.21 29.73
CA ASP A 536 11.99 -15.89 30.13
C ASP A 536 11.19 -15.25 28.99
N SER A 537 11.80 -14.31 28.26
CA SER A 537 11.15 -13.64 27.14
C SER A 537 12.17 -13.10 26.14
N MET A 538 11.93 -13.34 24.86
CA MET A 538 12.67 -12.72 23.74
C MET A 538 11.69 -12.26 22.67
N ARG A 539 12.07 -11.28 21.86
CA ARG A 539 11.26 -10.88 20.71
C ARG A 539 11.97 -11.09 19.36
N ASP A 540 11.11 -11.25 18.37
CA ASP A 540 11.33 -11.36 16.94
C ASP A 540 12.03 -12.66 16.52
N VAL A 541 13.37 -12.75 16.58
CA VAL A 541 14.12 -13.99 16.25
C VAL A 541 15.32 -14.16 17.17
N LEU A 542 15.50 -15.38 17.68
CA LEU A 542 16.70 -15.85 18.38
C LEU A 542 17.28 -17.06 17.65
N ARG A 543 18.59 -17.05 17.44
CA ARG A 543 19.36 -18.25 17.11
C ARG A 543 20.40 -18.56 18.17
N VAL A 544 20.53 -19.83 18.50
CA VAL A 544 21.45 -20.35 19.52
C VAL A 544 22.51 -21.19 18.83
N PHE A 545 23.77 -20.88 19.08
CA PHE A 545 24.90 -21.66 18.59
C PHE A 545 25.79 -22.10 19.74
N ILE A 546 26.30 -23.33 19.65
CA ILE A 546 27.34 -23.86 20.53
C ILE A 546 28.57 -24.17 19.70
N ASN A 547 29.73 -23.63 20.06
CA ASN A 547 30.99 -23.80 19.33
C ASN A 547 30.85 -23.51 17.82
N GLY A 548 30.03 -22.51 17.47
CA GLY A 548 29.74 -22.10 16.09
C GLY A 548 28.67 -22.92 15.36
N GLN A 549 28.18 -24.03 15.93
CA GLN A 549 27.12 -24.85 15.33
C GLN A 549 25.73 -24.39 15.78
N LEU A 550 24.79 -24.20 14.85
CA LEU A 550 23.40 -23.84 15.14
C LEU A 550 22.68 -25.01 15.84
N THR A 551 22.18 -24.77 17.06
CA THR A 551 21.48 -25.77 17.88
C THR A 551 20.01 -25.45 18.13
N GLY A 552 19.60 -24.20 17.93
CA GLY A 552 18.21 -23.78 18.16
C GLY A 552 17.84 -22.50 17.43
N SER A 553 16.54 -22.37 17.11
CA SER A 553 15.96 -21.18 16.52
C SER A 553 14.54 -21.00 17.03
N VAL A 554 14.22 -19.81 17.54
CA VAL A 554 12.88 -19.45 18.01
C VAL A 554 12.52 -18.10 17.41
N SER A 555 11.25 -17.92 17.03
CA SER A 555 10.71 -16.64 16.57
C SER A 555 9.37 -16.35 17.23
N GLY A 556 9.09 -15.09 17.54
CA GLY A 556 7.84 -14.66 18.16
C GLY A 556 8.00 -13.38 18.94
N HIS A 557 6.90 -12.76 19.36
CA HIS A 557 6.93 -11.50 20.10
C HIS A 557 6.86 -11.75 21.62
N TRP A 558 7.93 -11.41 22.34
CA TRP A 558 8.08 -11.60 23.79
C TRP A 558 7.78 -13.03 24.29
N VAL A 559 8.24 -14.04 23.54
CA VAL A 559 8.01 -15.47 23.81
C VAL A 559 9.11 -16.08 24.68
N LYS A 560 8.74 -17.07 25.50
CA LYS A 560 9.69 -17.85 26.30
C LYS A 560 10.50 -18.81 25.42
N VAL A 561 11.78 -18.96 25.72
CA VAL A 561 12.67 -19.93 25.07
C VAL A 561 13.02 -21.04 26.06
N VAL A 562 12.88 -22.28 25.61
CA VAL A 562 13.36 -23.48 26.30
C VAL A 562 14.06 -24.33 25.24
N GLN A 563 15.38 -24.25 25.19
CA GLN A 563 16.19 -24.84 24.13
C GLN A 563 17.23 -25.79 24.74
N PRO A 564 17.07 -27.11 24.58
CA PRO A 564 18.12 -28.07 24.92
C PRO A 564 19.40 -27.75 24.14
N VAL A 565 20.54 -27.84 24.82
CA VAL A 565 21.87 -27.57 24.27
C VAL A 565 22.81 -28.73 24.60
N GLN A 566 23.87 -28.89 23.80
CA GLN A 566 24.89 -29.91 24.03
C GLN A 566 26.23 -29.24 24.15
N PHE A 567 26.94 -29.50 25.24
CA PHE A 567 28.28 -28.98 25.50
C PHE A 567 29.29 -30.11 25.50
N GLN A 568 30.55 -29.77 25.22
CA GLN A 568 31.68 -30.67 25.39
C GLN A 568 32.43 -30.34 26.69
N GLN A 569 33.19 -31.30 27.20
CA GLN A 569 34.06 -31.11 28.36
C GLN A 569 34.99 -29.91 28.15
N GLY A 570 35.18 -29.10 29.19
CA GLY A 570 36.00 -27.88 29.13
C GLY A 570 35.20 -26.65 28.73
N TYR A 571 35.87 -25.68 28.08
CA TYR A 571 35.23 -24.44 27.66
C TYR A 571 34.51 -24.62 26.32
N SER A 572 33.22 -24.26 26.30
CA SER A 572 32.42 -24.14 25.09
C SER A 572 31.95 -22.70 24.89
N ASP A 573 31.94 -22.23 23.65
CA ASP A 573 31.40 -20.94 23.27
C ASP A 573 29.87 -21.05 23.12
N LEU A 574 29.14 -20.25 23.89
CA LEU A 574 27.70 -20.05 23.75
C LEU A 574 27.47 -18.73 23.01
N ILE A 575 26.89 -18.81 21.82
CA ILE A 575 26.60 -17.64 20.99
C ILE A 575 25.08 -17.51 20.82
N LEU A 576 24.55 -16.34 21.16
CA LEU A 576 23.16 -15.95 20.93
C LEU A 576 23.12 -14.85 19.87
N LEU A 577 22.37 -15.08 18.80
CA LEU A 577 22.06 -14.06 17.81
C LEU A 577 20.62 -13.62 18.02
N SER A 578 20.42 -12.40 18.56
CA SER A 578 19.10 -11.78 18.59
C SER A 578 18.91 -10.92 17.36
N GLN A 579 17.69 -10.90 16.82
CA GLN A 579 17.38 -10.14 15.62
C GLN A 579 16.06 -9.41 15.74
N THR A 580 15.99 -8.21 15.18
CA THR A 580 14.74 -7.47 14.98
C THR A 580 14.19 -7.67 13.58
N VAL A 581 12.88 -7.75 13.44
CA VAL A 581 12.19 -7.76 12.12
C VAL A 581 11.32 -6.51 12.04
N GLY A 582 11.97 -5.35 12.12
CA GLY A 582 11.32 -4.07 12.32
C GLY A 582 10.80 -3.88 13.75
N LEU A 583 10.58 -2.63 14.14
CA LEU A 583 10.28 -2.21 15.50
C LEU A 583 8.79 -1.98 15.72
N GLN A 584 8.37 -2.12 16.98
CA GLN A 584 6.99 -1.88 17.41
C GLN A 584 6.50 -0.49 17.00
N ASN A 585 5.39 -0.44 16.29
CA ASN A 585 4.90 0.79 15.66
C ASN A 585 3.56 1.28 16.23
N TYR A 586 2.90 0.49 17.09
CA TYR A 586 1.59 0.83 17.66
C TYR A 586 1.50 0.44 19.14
N GLY A 587 0.88 1.28 19.96
CA GLY A 587 0.73 1.08 21.41
C GLY A 587 1.18 2.29 22.24
N ALA A 588 0.89 2.25 23.54
CA ALA A 588 1.43 3.21 24.50
C ALA A 588 2.84 2.78 24.94
N PHE A 589 3.67 3.74 25.37
CA PHE A 589 5.03 3.51 25.86
C PHE A 589 5.92 2.75 24.84
N LEU A 590 5.82 3.11 23.55
CA LEU A 590 6.58 2.47 22.46
C LEU A 590 8.09 2.43 22.75
N GLU A 591 8.61 3.49 23.36
CA GLU A 591 10.01 3.60 23.74
C GLU A 591 10.45 2.57 24.79
N LYS A 592 9.50 2.03 25.57
CA LYS A 592 9.75 1.01 26.60
C LYS A 592 9.66 -0.41 26.05
N ASP A 593 9.20 -0.60 24.82
CA ASP A 593 9.11 -1.95 24.25
C ASP A 593 10.52 -2.54 24.06
N GLY A 594 11.43 -1.86 23.37
CA GLY A 594 12.80 -2.37 23.21
C GLY A 594 12.88 -3.68 22.40
N ALA A 595 14.05 -4.32 22.38
CA ALA A 595 14.29 -5.59 21.72
C ALA A 595 15.40 -6.45 22.35
N GLY A 596 15.53 -7.69 21.87
CA GLY A 596 16.42 -8.69 22.45
C GLY A 596 15.72 -9.51 23.53
N PHE A 597 16.25 -9.48 24.74
CA PHE A 597 15.84 -10.37 25.83
C PHE A 597 15.27 -9.59 27.03
N ARG A 598 14.33 -10.22 27.75
CA ARG A 598 13.75 -9.73 29.01
C ARG A 598 13.66 -10.87 30.03
N GLY A 599 13.73 -10.51 31.30
CA GLY A 599 13.65 -11.47 32.41
C GLY A 599 14.94 -12.24 32.61
N GLN A 600 14.84 -13.42 33.25
CA GLN A 600 15.98 -14.28 33.54
C GLN A 600 16.44 -15.04 32.30
N ILE A 601 17.75 -15.22 32.21
CA ILE A 601 18.42 -16.00 31.17
C ILE A 601 19.37 -16.93 31.89
N LYS A 602 19.14 -18.24 31.78
CA LYS A 602 19.89 -19.24 32.55
C LYS A 602 20.12 -20.53 31.77
N LEU A 603 21.17 -21.25 32.16
CA LEU A 603 21.35 -22.65 31.80
C LEU A 603 20.93 -23.51 32.97
N THR A 604 20.02 -24.45 32.72
CA THR A 604 19.53 -25.40 33.73
C THR A 604 20.13 -26.77 33.50
N GLY A 605 20.14 -27.60 34.55
CA GLY A 605 20.56 -29.00 34.46
C GLY A 605 22.03 -29.27 34.81
N PHE A 606 22.77 -28.28 35.30
CA PHE A 606 24.13 -28.46 35.82
C PHE A 606 24.11 -29.03 37.24
N LYS A 607 25.15 -29.78 37.63
CA LYS A 607 25.20 -30.50 38.91
C LYS A 607 25.10 -29.55 40.11
N ASN A 608 25.75 -28.40 40.01
CA ASN A 608 25.81 -27.38 41.07
C ASN A 608 24.64 -26.37 41.03
N GLY A 609 23.59 -26.67 40.27
CA GLY A 609 22.42 -25.80 40.10
C GLY A 609 22.48 -24.96 38.83
N ASP A 610 21.45 -24.12 38.63
CA ASP A 610 21.31 -23.30 37.43
C ASP A 610 22.43 -22.24 37.32
N ILE A 611 22.97 -22.07 36.12
CA ILE A 611 23.91 -20.99 35.80
C ILE A 611 23.11 -19.77 35.34
N ASP A 612 23.16 -18.70 36.13
CA ASP A 612 22.58 -17.41 35.77
C ASP A 612 23.48 -16.68 34.76
N LEU A 613 23.05 -16.68 33.50
CA LEU A 613 23.82 -16.13 32.39
C LEU A 613 23.90 -14.60 32.43
N SER A 614 23.01 -13.94 33.17
CA SER A 614 23.03 -12.47 33.31
C SER A 614 24.19 -11.97 34.16
N LYS A 615 24.90 -12.85 34.88
CA LYS A 615 26.07 -12.51 35.71
C LYS A 615 27.40 -12.67 34.98
N LEU A 616 27.39 -13.29 33.80
CA LEU A 616 28.58 -13.58 33.02
C LEU A 616 29.05 -12.36 32.21
N SER A 617 30.30 -12.41 31.78
CA SER A 617 30.82 -11.46 30.78
C SER A 617 30.39 -11.89 29.39
N TRP A 618 29.78 -10.96 28.65
CA TRP A 618 29.29 -11.14 27.29
C TRP A 618 30.04 -10.23 26.34
N THR A 619 30.52 -10.80 25.23
CA THR A 619 31.13 -10.04 24.13
C THR A 619 30.07 -9.81 23.05
N TYR A 620 29.93 -8.57 22.61
CA TYR A 620 28.92 -8.11 21.67
C TYR A 620 29.53 -7.75 20.32
N GLN A 621 28.83 -8.11 19.25
CA GLN A 621 29.14 -7.69 17.88
C GLN A 621 27.86 -7.24 17.19
N VAL A 622 27.81 -5.95 16.81
CA VAL A 622 26.70 -5.38 16.04
C VAL A 622 26.85 -5.78 14.58
N GLY A 623 25.74 -6.22 13.99
CA GLY A 623 25.59 -6.48 12.57
C GLY A 623 26.41 -7.64 12.02
N LEU A 624 26.30 -7.78 10.70
CA LEU A 624 27.03 -8.76 9.91
C LEU A 624 28.30 -8.13 9.32
N LYS A 625 29.35 -8.93 9.12
CA LYS A 625 30.57 -8.53 8.44
C LYS A 625 30.28 -8.04 7.03
N GLY A 626 29.44 -8.75 6.27
CA GLY A 626 29.05 -8.34 4.92
C GLY A 626 28.28 -7.00 4.89
N GLU A 627 27.49 -6.71 5.92
CA GLU A 627 26.84 -5.39 6.09
C GLU A 627 27.87 -4.29 6.34
N PHE A 628 28.79 -4.52 7.28
CA PHE A 628 29.85 -3.57 7.62
C PHE A 628 30.79 -3.26 6.44
N GLN A 629 31.16 -4.30 5.68
CA GLN A 629 31.97 -4.17 4.47
C GLN A 629 31.18 -3.65 3.27
N LYS A 630 29.85 -3.47 3.40
CA LYS A 630 28.95 -2.99 2.35
C LYS A 630 29.10 -3.75 1.04
N ILE A 631 29.27 -5.07 1.11
CA ILE A 631 29.58 -5.91 -0.06
C ILE A 631 28.46 -5.92 -1.11
N PHE A 632 27.28 -5.41 -0.76
CA PHE A 632 26.15 -5.20 -1.67
C PHE A 632 26.29 -3.96 -2.57
N THR A 633 27.22 -3.05 -2.29
CA THR A 633 27.51 -1.87 -3.13
C THR A 633 28.44 -2.23 -4.29
N ILE A 634 28.35 -1.52 -5.41
CA ILE A 634 29.15 -1.80 -6.61
C ILE A 634 30.65 -1.66 -6.31
N GLU A 635 31.03 -0.67 -5.50
CA GLU A 635 32.41 -0.29 -5.23
C GLU A 635 33.13 -1.28 -4.30
N GLU A 636 32.44 -1.77 -3.27
CA GLU A 636 33.04 -2.66 -2.26
C GLU A 636 32.85 -4.15 -2.58
N ASN A 637 31.93 -4.50 -3.49
CA ASN A 637 31.57 -5.89 -3.79
C ASN A 637 32.79 -6.77 -4.13
N GLU A 638 33.68 -6.31 -5.01
CA GLU A 638 34.81 -7.14 -5.48
C GLU A 638 35.87 -7.41 -4.39
N LYS A 639 35.84 -6.69 -3.27
CA LYS A 639 36.78 -6.87 -2.15
C LYS A 639 36.38 -8.01 -1.20
N ALA A 640 35.20 -8.60 -1.36
CA ALA A 640 34.64 -9.56 -0.40
C ALA A 640 35.21 -10.99 -0.50
N GLY A 641 36.13 -11.27 -1.42
CA GLY A 641 36.77 -12.60 -1.53
C GLY A 641 35.80 -13.70 -2.01
N TRP A 642 34.95 -13.37 -2.98
CA TRP A 642 33.93 -14.27 -3.52
C TRP A 642 34.51 -15.56 -4.12
N THR A 643 33.81 -16.66 -3.92
CA THR A 643 34.13 -17.97 -4.50
C THR A 643 33.02 -18.45 -5.42
N LYS A 644 33.36 -19.16 -6.50
CA LYS A 644 32.35 -19.68 -7.43
C LYS A 644 31.52 -20.77 -6.75
N LEU A 645 30.19 -20.62 -6.79
CA LEU A 645 29.26 -21.61 -6.24
C LEU A 645 29.06 -22.74 -7.26
N LYS A 646 29.14 -24.00 -6.79
CA LYS A 646 28.83 -25.18 -7.62
C LYS A 646 27.33 -25.49 -7.53
N ARG A 647 26.74 -26.05 -8.60
CA ARG A 647 25.29 -26.37 -8.63
C ARG A 647 24.87 -27.45 -7.64
N ASP A 648 25.76 -28.39 -7.37
CA ASP A 648 25.57 -29.48 -6.40
C ASP A 648 25.93 -29.06 -4.97
N ALA A 649 26.28 -27.78 -4.75
CA ALA A 649 26.55 -27.28 -3.42
C ALA A 649 25.28 -27.37 -2.57
N THR A 650 25.41 -27.98 -1.39
CA THR A 650 24.36 -27.98 -0.38
C THR A 650 24.08 -26.54 0.06
N PRO A 651 22.80 -26.12 0.18
CA PRO A 651 22.45 -24.81 0.70
C PRO A 651 23.15 -24.52 2.03
N SER A 652 23.95 -23.47 2.07
CA SER A 652 24.66 -23.03 3.27
C SER A 652 23.85 -21.96 3.99
N THR A 653 23.83 -22.02 5.32
CA THR A 653 23.26 -20.97 6.18
C THR A 653 24.24 -19.81 6.30
N PHE A 654 23.77 -18.63 6.69
CA PHE A 654 24.61 -17.44 6.89
C PHE A 654 25.60 -17.23 5.74
N THR A 655 25.07 -17.10 4.53
CA THR A 655 25.87 -17.04 3.31
C THR A 655 25.43 -15.86 2.47
N TRP A 656 26.40 -15.12 1.96
CA TRP A 656 26.15 -14.12 0.95
C TRP A 656 26.28 -14.75 -0.43
N TYR A 657 25.35 -14.41 -1.31
CA TYR A 657 25.35 -14.78 -2.72
C TYR A 657 25.42 -13.53 -3.59
N LYS A 658 26.14 -13.62 -4.71
CA LYS A 658 26.03 -12.63 -5.79
C LYS A 658 25.86 -13.28 -7.16
N ALA A 659 25.15 -12.58 -8.02
CA ALA A 659 25.04 -12.85 -9.44
C ALA A 659 24.91 -11.55 -10.22
N TYR A 660 25.14 -11.61 -11.53
CA TYR A 660 24.89 -10.51 -12.45
C TYR A 660 23.78 -10.90 -13.40
N PHE A 661 22.87 -9.99 -13.72
CA PHE A 661 21.77 -10.26 -14.66
C PHE A 661 21.47 -9.04 -15.54
N ASP A 662 20.93 -9.30 -16.73
CA ASP A 662 20.47 -8.24 -17.62
C ASP A 662 19.02 -7.88 -17.30
N ALA A 663 18.67 -6.60 -17.45
CA ALA A 663 17.29 -6.19 -17.22
C ALA A 663 16.37 -6.82 -18.27
N PRO A 664 15.17 -7.28 -17.87
CA PRO A 664 14.20 -7.77 -18.83
C PRO A 664 13.72 -6.65 -19.75
N ASP A 665 13.47 -7.00 -21.01
CA ASP A 665 12.87 -6.09 -21.99
C ASP A 665 11.49 -5.56 -21.52
N GLY A 666 10.99 -4.55 -22.23
CA GLY A 666 9.66 -4.00 -22.00
C GLY A 666 9.60 -2.94 -20.88
N LYS A 667 8.38 -2.68 -20.41
CA LYS A 667 8.06 -1.64 -19.40
C LYS A 667 7.32 -2.20 -18.18
N GLU A 668 6.96 -3.48 -18.23
CA GLU A 668 6.16 -4.20 -17.24
C GLU A 668 6.90 -4.31 -15.90
N PRO A 669 6.25 -4.18 -14.74
CA PRO A 669 6.94 -4.25 -13.47
C PRO A 669 7.74 -5.55 -13.25
N VAL A 670 8.83 -5.44 -12.49
CA VAL A 670 9.81 -6.51 -12.29
C VAL A 670 9.82 -6.95 -10.83
N ALA A 671 9.94 -8.26 -10.60
CA ALA A 671 10.15 -8.84 -9.28
C ALA A 671 11.19 -9.96 -9.32
N PHE A 672 11.82 -10.27 -8.19
CA PHE A 672 12.44 -11.59 -8.02
C PHE A 672 11.44 -12.56 -7.42
N ASP A 673 11.48 -13.80 -7.90
CA ASP A 673 10.95 -14.94 -7.17
C ASP A 673 12.05 -15.50 -6.24
N LEU A 674 11.86 -15.30 -4.93
CA LEU A 674 12.75 -15.83 -3.89
C LEU A 674 12.11 -17.03 -3.17
N GLY A 675 11.16 -17.72 -3.79
CA GLY A 675 10.47 -18.87 -3.21
C GLY A 675 11.37 -20.09 -2.93
N SER A 676 12.56 -20.17 -3.54
CA SER A 676 13.58 -21.19 -3.26
C SER A 676 14.51 -20.83 -2.08
N MET A 677 14.36 -19.62 -1.55
CA MET A 677 15.20 -19.06 -0.50
C MET A 677 14.55 -19.21 0.88
N GLY A 678 15.31 -18.94 1.94
CA GLY A 678 14.90 -19.10 3.32
C GLY A 678 14.46 -17.79 3.97
N LYS A 679 15.42 -17.07 4.57
CA LYS A 679 15.21 -15.75 5.19
C LYS A 679 16.43 -14.89 4.93
N GLY A 680 16.25 -13.60 4.70
CA GLY A 680 17.37 -12.71 4.56
C GLY A 680 17.05 -11.32 4.05
N GLN A 681 18.02 -10.73 3.36
CA GLN A 681 17.95 -9.39 2.78
C GLN A 681 18.52 -9.44 1.36
N ALA A 682 18.00 -8.60 0.46
CA ALA A 682 18.42 -8.55 -0.93
C ALA A 682 18.67 -7.11 -1.42
N TRP A 683 19.60 -6.99 -2.36
CA TRP A 683 20.01 -5.74 -2.98
C TRP A 683 20.17 -5.88 -4.49
N VAL A 684 19.83 -4.82 -5.21
CA VAL A 684 20.09 -4.67 -6.64
C VAL A 684 20.86 -3.38 -6.86
N ASN A 685 22.07 -3.46 -7.42
CA ASN A 685 22.94 -2.31 -7.67
C ASN A 685 23.14 -1.44 -6.42
N GLY A 686 23.30 -2.06 -5.25
CA GLY A 686 23.41 -1.37 -3.96
C GLY A 686 22.08 -0.88 -3.35
N HIS A 687 20.97 -0.91 -4.09
CA HIS A 687 19.65 -0.57 -3.56
C HIS A 687 19.04 -1.75 -2.80
N HIS A 688 18.74 -1.53 -1.51
CA HIS A 688 18.12 -2.54 -0.66
C HIS A 688 16.64 -2.73 -1.01
N ILE A 689 16.29 -3.86 -1.63
CA ILE A 689 14.91 -4.13 -2.09
C ILE A 689 13.99 -4.56 -0.97
N GLY A 690 14.54 -5.12 0.12
CA GLY A 690 13.81 -5.38 1.36
C GLY A 690 14.27 -6.67 2.04
N ARG A 691 13.60 -7.02 3.13
CA ARG A 691 13.74 -8.34 3.76
C ARG A 691 12.98 -9.39 2.95
N TYR A 692 13.41 -10.64 2.98
CA TYR A 692 12.61 -11.76 2.48
C TYR A 692 12.51 -12.85 3.53
N TRP A 693 11.37 -13.54 3.57
CA TRP A 693 11.19 -14.68 4.45
C TRP A 693 10.10 -15.62 3.93
N ASN A 694 10.48 -16.85 3.62
CA ASN A 694 9.61 -17.84 3.02
C ASN A 694 8.72 -18.56 4.05
N LEU A 695 8.11 -17.81 4.99
CA LEU A 695 7.13 -18.37 5.93
C LEU A 695 5.80 -18.63 5.24
N VAL A 696 5.28 -19.84 5.46
CA VAL A 696 4.04 -20.33 4.85
C VAL A 696 2.84 -19.95 5.73
N ALA A 697 1.81 -19.39 5.10
CA ALA A 697 0.54 -19.08 5.72
C ALA A 697 -0.19 -20.37 6.17
N PRO A 698 -1.04 -20.33 7.21
CA PRO A 698 -1.87 -21.48 7.59
C PRO A 698 -2.69 -22.03 6.41
N LYS A 699 -2.90 -23.36 6.38
CA LYS A 699 -3.65 -24.03 5.30
C LYS A 699 -5.15 -23.73 5.32
N ASP A 700 -5.71 -23.45 6.50
CA ASP A 700 -7.14 -23.19 6.68
C ASP A 700 -7.41 -21.69 6.83
N GLY A 701 -8.68 -21.27 6.73
CA GLY A 701 -9.12 -19.90 6.99
C GLY A 701 -9.24 -19.01 5.75
N CYS A 702 -8.97 -19.53 4.55
CA CYS A 702 -9.29 -18.87 3.29
C CYS A 702 -10.61 -19.41 2.75
N SER A 703 -11.56 -18.52 2.49
CA SER A 703 -12.85 -18.88 1.90
C SER A 703 -12.68 -19.21 0.42
N LYS A 704 -13.40 -20.22 -0.08
CA LYS A 704 -13.40 -20.58 -1.52
C LYS A 704 -13.96 -19.45 -2.41
N SER A 705 -14.85 -18.64 -1.85
CA SER A 705 -15.45 -17.45 -2.46
C SER A 705 -15.61 -16.39 -1.39
N CYS A 706 -15.33 -15.13 -1.73
CA CYS A 706 -15.51 -14.00 -0.83
C CYS A 706 -16.89 -13.35 -1.06
N ASP A 707 -17.71 -13.28 -0.02
CA ASP A 707 -19.02 -12.62 -0.09
C ASP A 707 -18.89 -11.15 0.35
N TYR A 708 -19.22 -10.20 -0.55
CA TYR A 708 -19.16 -8.78 -0.24
C TYR A 708 -20.20 -8.35 0.81
N ARG A 709 -21.30 -9.09 0.97
CA ARG A 709 -22.46 -8.65 1.76
C ARG A 709 -22.19 -8.70 3.27
N GLY A 710 -22.70 -7.71 3.99
CA GLY A 710 -22.55 -7.57 5.44
C GLY A 710 -21.21 -7.00 5.87
N ALA A 711 -21.11 -6.61 7.14
CA ALA A 711 -19.95 -5.90 7.66
C ALA A 711 -18.62 -6.66 7.41
N TYR A 712 -17.61 -5.93 6.96
CA TYR A 712 -16.27 -6.40 6.70
C TYR A 712 -15.41 -6.38 7.96
N ASN A 713 -14.49 -7.33 8.03
CA ASN A 713 -13.35 -7.35 8.94
C ASN A 713 -12.20 -8.06 8.19
N PRO A 714 -10.93 -7.87 8.58
CA PRO A 714 -9.80 -8.35 7.77
C PRO A 714 -9.79 -9.87 7.61
N ASN A 715 -10.41 -10.63 8.52
CA ASN A 715 -10.50 -12.10 8.44
C ASN A 715 -11.65 -12.62 7.57
N LYS A 716 -12.54 -11.74 7.09
CA LYS A 716 -13.72 -12.14 6.31
C LYS A 716 -13.32 -12.79 4.98
N CYS A 717 -12.33 -12.21 4.31
CA CYS A 717 -11.87 -12.64 3.00
C CYS A 717 -10.34 -12.69 2.98
N MET A 718 -9.84 -13.88 3.27
CA MET A 718 -8.42 -14.18 3.29
C MET A 718 -8.05 -15.04 2.08
N THR A 719 -6.85 -14.81 1.55
CA THR A 719 -6.28 -15.53 0.42
C THR A 719 -4.89 -16.09 0.76
N ASN A 720 -4.28 -16.83 -0.17
CA ASN A 720 -2.92 -17.36 -0.07
C ASN A 720 -2.66 -18.42 1.03
N CYS A 721 -3.71 -19.12 1.50
CA CYS A 721 -3.53 -20.19 2.48
C CYS A 721 -2.63 -21.32 1.97
N GLY A 722 -1.78 -21.85 2.86
CA GLY A 722 -0.86 -22.96 2.57
C GLY A 722 0.28 -22.61 1.60
N LYS A 723 0.48 -21.33 1.28
CA LYS A 723 1.54 -20.82 0.40
C LYS A 723 2.46 -19.87 1.18
N PRO A 724 3.70 -19.62 0.72
CA PRO A 724 4.52 -18.56 1.28
C PRO A 724 3.80 -17.23 1.29
N THR A 725 3.94 -16.49 2.39
CA THR A 725 3.25 -15.20 2.57
C THR A 725 3.67 -14.19 1.50
N GLN A 726 4.95 -14.19 1.14
CA GLN A 726 5.50 -13.41 0.04
C GLN A 726 6.65 -14.19 -0.64
N SER A 727 6.48 -14.50 -1.92
CA SER A 727 7.53 -15.09 -2.77
C SER A 727 8.12 -14.09 -3.76
N TRP A 728 7.36 -13.06 -4.12
CA TRP A 728 7.77 -12.05 -5.10
C TRP A 728 8.18 -10.75 -4.42
N TYR A 729 9.35 -10.25 -4.82
CA TYR A 729 9.98 -9.07 -4.24
C TYR A 729 10.20 -8.02 -5.32
N HIS A 730 9.49 -6.90 -5.21
CA HIS A 730 9.46 -5.83 -6.20
C HIS A 730 10.85 -5.20 -6.41
N ILE A 731 11.23 -5.05 -7.68
CA ILE A 731 12.40 -4.32 -8.12
C ILE A 731 11.93 -3.14 -8.98
N PRO A 732 12.06 -1.90 -8.50
CA PRO A 732 11.78 -0.73 -9.32
C PRO A 732 12.65 -0.75 -10.58
N ARG A 733 12.02 -0.60 -11.76
CA ARG A 733 12.76 -0.55 -13.03
C ARG A 733 13.81 0.56 -13.07
N SER A 734 13.61 1.65 -12.32
CA SER A 734 14.57 2.74 -12.22
C SER A 734 15.87 2.38 -11.48
N TRP A 735 15.92 1.23 -10.79
CA TRP A 735 17.14 0.70 -10.17
C TRP A 735 17.91 -0.24 -11.08
N LEU A 736 17.38 -0.55 -12.27
CA LEU A 736 17.99 -1.45 -13.24
C LEU A 736 18.72 -0.67 -14.33
N GLN A 737 19.90 -1.15 -14.68
CA GLN A 737 20.63 -0.84 -15.91
C GLN A 737 20.26 -1.87 -16.98
N ALA A 738 20.53 -1.56 -18.26
CA ALA A 738 20.20 -2.48 -19.35
C ALA A 738 20.86 -3.86 -19.19
N THR A 739 22.14 -3.87 -18.79
CA THR A 739 22.94 -5.10 -18.63
C THR A 739 23.75 -5.05 -17.35
N ASN A 740 24.23 -6.21 -16.90
CA ASN A 740 25.22 -6.32 -15.81
C ASN A 740 24.75 -5.73 -14.47
N ASN A 741 23.48 -5.95 -14.11
CA ASN A 741 22.95 -5.57 -12.80
C ASN A 741 23.48 -6.51 -11.72
N LEU A 742 24.03 -5.94 -10.65
CA LEU A 742 24.52 -6.69 -9.51
C LEU A 742 23.35 -7.06 -8.58
N LEU A 743 23.10 -8.37 -8.43
CA LEU A 743 22.23 -8.92 -7.40
C LEU A 743 23.09 -9.44 -6.25
N VAL A 744 22.83 -8.96 -5.03
CA VAL A 744 23.44 -9.48 -3.79
C VAL A 744 22.35 -9.90 -2.82
N ILE A 745 22.52 -11.07 -2.21
CA ILE A 745 21.56 -11.67 -1.27
C ILE A 745 22.33 -12.14 -0.05
N PHE A 746 21.86 -11.76 1.13
CA PHE A 746 22.26 -12.42 2.37
C PHE A 746 21.21 -13.48 2.71
N GLU A 747 21.60 -14.74 2.80
CA GLU A 747 20.73 -15.88 3.13
C GLU A 747 21.08 -16.45 4.51
N GLU A 748 20.10 -16.49 5.39
CA GLU A 748 20.25 -16.81 6.81
C GLU A 748 19.91 -18.28 7.12
N ASN A 749 18.91 -18.86 6.44
CA ASN A 749 18.35 -20.18 6.70
C ASN A 749 18.87 -21.28 5.77
N GLY A 750 19.54 -20.90 4.69
CA GLY A 750 19.89 -21.80 3.60
C GLY A 750 18.78 -21.82 2.56
N GLY A 751 19.16 -21.55 1.31
CA GLY A 751 18.28 -21.47 0.15
C GLY A 751 19.05 -21.81 -1.11
N ASN A 752 18.33 -22.18 -2.17
CA ASN A 752 18.94 -22.48 -3.46
C ASN A 752 18.92 -21.25 -4.38
N PRO A 753 20.05 -20.53 -4.56
CA PRO A 753 20.08 -19.32 -5.39
C PRO A 753 19.93 -19.63 -6.89
N PHE A 754 20.19 -20.86 -7.34
CA PHE A 754 20.06 -21.24 -8.75
C PHE A 754 18.60 -21.28 -9.25
N GLU A 755 17.63 -21.35 -8.34
CA GLU A 755 16.20 -21.32 -8.65
C GLU A 755 15.60 -19.91 -8.62
N ILE A 756 16.38 -18.91 -8.20
CA ILE A 756 15.93 -17.51 -8.25
C ILE A 756 15.72 -17.12 -9.71
N SER A 757 14.59 -16.45 -9.97
CA SER A 757 14.26 -15.97 -11.30
C SER A 757 13.71 -14.56 -11.28
N VAL A 758 13.98 -13.80 -12.35
CA VAL A 758 13.32 -12.52 -12.59
C VAL A 758 11.95 -12.80 -13.19
N LYS A 759 10.94 -12.19 -12.60
CA LYS A 759 9.55 -12.27 -13.03
C LYS A 759 9.08 -10.93 -13.54
N LEU A 760 8.25 -10.96 -14.57
CA LEU A 760 7.47 -9.83 -15.04
C LEU A 760 6.03 -9.98 -14.53
N ARG A 761 5.44 -8.87 -14.10
CA ARG A 761 4.05 -8.82 -13.68
C ARG A 761 3.23 -8.15 -14.77
N VAL A 762 2.34 -8.89 -15.41
CA VAL A 762 1.62 -8.43 -16.61
C VAL A 762 0.14 -8.79 -16.53
N PRO A 763 -0.80 -7.85 -16.74
CA PRO A 763 -2.21 -8.19 -16.89
C PRO A 763 -2.45 -8.79 -18.26
N ARG A 764 -2.72 -10.09 -18.28
CA ARG A 764 -2.87 -10.86 -19.53
C ARG A 764 -4.30 -11.26 -19.82
N ILE A 765 -5.11 -11.46 -18.78
CA ILE A 765 -6.49 -11.94 -18.94
C ILE A 765 -7.42 -10.83 -18.49
N LEU A 766 -8.34 -10.46 -19.38
CA LEU A 766 -9.41 -9.54 -19.10
C LEU A 766 -10.71 -10.32 -19.01
N CYS A 767 -11.50 -10.03 -17.99
CA CYS A 767 -12.83 -10.57 -17.84
C CYS A 767 -13.81 -9.42 -17.66
N ALA A 768 -15.05 -9.56 -18.12
CA ALA A 768 -16.10 -8.60 -17.80
C ALA A 768 -17.46 -9.31 -17.77
N GLN A 769 -18.34 -8.83 -16.90
CA GLN A 769 -19.70 -9.35 -16.79
C GLN A 769 -20.69 -8.20 -16.58
N VAL A 770 -21.58 -7.96 -17.53
CA VAL A 770 -22.59 -6.89 -17.47
C VAL A 770 -23.94 -7.43 -17.93
N SER A 771 -24.99 -7.10 -17.18
CA SER A 771 -26.36 -7.51 -17.46
C SER A 771 -27.21 -6.41 -18.09
N GLU A 772 -28.31 -6.78 -18.74
CA GLU A 772 -29.32 -5.86 -19.26
C GLU A 772 -29.91 -4.95 -18.16
N SER A 773 -29.75 -5.32 -16.88
CA SER A 773 -30.20 -4.53 -15.74
C SER A 773 -29.13 -3.57 -15.17
N HIS A 774 -27.94 -3.53 -15.77
CA HIS A 774 -26.94 -2.49 -15.47
C HIS A 774 -27.34 -1.14 -16.05
N TYR A 775 -26.69 -0.09 -15.57
CA TYR A 775 -26.95 1.28 -16.00
C TYR A 775 -26.00 1.68 -17.14
N PRO A 776 -26.37 2.67 -17.96
CA PRO A 776 -25.47 3.24 -18.95
C PRO A 776 -24.21 3.82 -18.29
N ARG A 777 -23.10 3.84 -19.04
CA ARG A 777 -21.83 4.37 -18.54
C ARG A 777 -21.97 5.83 -18.09
N LEU A 778 -21.28 6.18 -17.02
CA LEU A 778 -21.37 7.51 -16.41
C LEU A 778 -20.92 8.63 -17.33
N GLN A 779 -20.00 8.37 -18.26
CA GLN A 779 -19.60 9.33 -19.29
C GLN A 779 -20.78 9.85 -20.13
N LYS A 780 -21.83 9.03 -20.34
CA LYS A 780 -23.01 9.43 -21.10
C LYS A 780 -23.85 10.50 -20.40
N TRP A 781 -23.74 10.62 -19.07
CA TRP A 781 -24.41 11.69 -18.31
C TRP A 781 -23.86 13.08 -18.62
N PHE A 782 -22.61 13.16 -19.09
CA PHE A 782 -21.98 14.40 -19.50
C PHE A 782 -22.18 14.71 -20.99
N HIS A 783 -22.92 13.86 -21.73
CA HIS A 783 -23.18 14.10 -23.14
C HIS A 783 -24.11 15.32 -23.31
N PRO A 784 -23.80 16.26 -24.23
CA PRO A 784 -24.60 17.47 -24.41
C PRO A 784 -26.08 17.17 -24.64
N ASP A 785 -26.40 16.13 -25.42
CA ASP A 785 -27.79 15.77 -25.70
C ASP A 785 -28.54 15.23 -24.46
N VAL A 786 -27.84 14.67 -23.46
CA VAL A 786 -28.45 14.28 -22.18
C VAL A 786 -28.62 15.50 -21.29
N ILE A 787 -27.59 16.36 -21.19
CA ILE A 787 -27.64 17.61 -20.41
C ILE A 787 -28.75 18.55 -20.92
N HIS A 788 -28.91 18.67 -22.24
CA HIS A 788 -29.95 19.48 -22.87
C HIS A 788 -31.30 18.76 -23.00
N GLY A 789 -31.45 17.56 -22.43
CA GLY A 789 -32.71 16.82 -22.39
C GLY A 789 -33.24 16.33 -23.75
N LYS A 790 -32.38 16.27 -24.78
CA LYS A 790 -32.73 15.76 -26.11
C LYS A 790 -32.84 14.23 -26.12
N VAL A 791 -32.07 13.55 -25.25
CA VAL A 791 -32.09 12.09 -25.08
C VAL A 791 -32.25 11.77 -23.60
N SER A 792 -33.19 10.89 -23.26
CA SER A 792 -33.32 10.42 -21.87
C SER A 792 -32.24 9.39 -21.57
N ILE A 793 -31.53 9.57 -20.45
CA ILE A 793 -30.54 8.60 -19.97
C ILE A 793 -31.17 7.21 -19.72
N SER A 794 -32.48 7.15 -19.45
CA SER A 794 -33.22 5.89 -19.28
C SER A 794 -33.29 5.02 -20.52
N ASP A 795 -33.08 5.61 -21.69
CA ASP A 795 -33.29 4.92 -22.98
C ASP A 795 -31.98 4.32 -23.51
N MET A 796 -30.85 4.70 -22.91
CA MET A 796 -29.54 4.20 -23.24
C MET A 796 -29.33 2.78 -22.70
N LYS A 797 -28.56 1.97 -23.44
CA LYS A 797 -28.25 0.58 -23.08
C LYS A 797 -26.93 0.46 -22.30
N PRO A 798 -26.80 -0.54 -21.41
CA PRO A 798 -25.54 -0.86 -20.75
C PRO A 798 -24.51 -1.39 -21.75
N GLU A 799 -23.23 -1.19 -21.43
CA GLU A 799 -22.11 -1.55 -22.30
C GLU A 799 -21.00 -2.22 -21.49
N ILE A 800 -20.33 -3.21 -22.11
CA ILE A 800 -19.04 -3.71 -21.64
C ILE A 800 -17.94 -2.93 -22.35
N HIS A 801 -16.92 -2.53 -21.59
CA HIS A 801 -15.62 -2.13 -22.13
C HIS A 801 -14.57 -3.14 -21.72
N LEU A 802 -13.72 -3.48 -22.67
CA LEU A 802 -12.47 -4.18 -22.43
C LEU A 802 -11.33 -3.32 -22.93
N GLN A 803 -10.26 -3.25 -22.16
CA GLN A 803 -9.05 -2.50 -22.48
C GLN A 803 -7.82 -3.23 -21.93
N CYS A 804 -6.88 -3.52 -22.81
CA CYS A 804 -5.55 -3.97 -22.43
C CYS A 804 -4.70 -2.79 -21.94
N GLU A 805 -3.65 -3.07 -21.19
CA GLU A 805 -2.63 -2.06 -20.86
C GLU A 805 -2.02 -1.41 -22.11
N GLU A 806 -1.43 -0.23 -21.91
CA GLU A 806 -0.77 0.50 -22.98
C GLU A 806 0.30 -0.40 -23.67
N GLY A 807 0.37 -0.32 -24.99
CA GLY A 807 1.26 -1.16 -25.79
C GLY A 807 0.78 -2.61 -26.01
N HIS A 808 -0.38 -3.00 -25.46
CA HIS A 808 -0.98 -4.33 -25.66
C HIS A 808 -2.27 -4.29 -26.48
N ILE A 809 -2.62 -5.41 -27.09
CA ILE A 809 -3.89 -5.60 -27.80
C ILE A 809 -4.56 -6.91 -27.41
N ILE A 810 -5.88 -6.97 -27.57
CA ILE A 810 -6.70 -8.17 -27.37
C ILE A 810 -6.39 -9.16 -28.50
N SER A 811 -5.64 -10.23 -28.20
CA SER A 811 -5.26 -11.26 -29.18
C SER A 811 -6.36 -12.27 -29.46
N SER A 812 -7.13 -12.63 -28.43
CA SER A 812 -8.14 -13.68 -28.49
C SER A 812 -9.25 -13.45 -27.47
N ILE A 813 -10.43 -13.96 -27.81
CA ILE A 813 -11.57 -14.09 -26.90
C ILE A 813 -11.66 -15.56 -26.56
N GLU A 814 -11.41 -15.89 -25.30
CA GLU A 814 -11.36 -17.27 -24.79
C GLU A 814 -12.75 -17.76 -24.40
N PHE A 815 -13.63 -16.85 -23.98
CA PHE A 815 -15.03 -17.12 -23.67
C PHE A 815 -15.91 -15.91 -23.97
N ALA A 816 -17.12 -16.13 -24.46
CA ALA A 816 -18.15 -15.10 -24.50
C ALA A 816 -19.55 -15.73 -24.48
N SER A 817 -20.42 -15.27 -23.58
CA SER A 817 -21.79 -15.75 -23.48
C SER A 817 -22.75 -14.63 -23.12
N TYR A 818 -23.71 -14.36 -24.01
CA TYR A 818 -24.87 -13.50 -23.76
C TYR A 818 -26.09 -14.37 -23.45
N GLY A 819 -26.55 -14.34 -22.19
CA GLY A 819 -27.63 -15.21 -21.71
C GLY A 819 -27.61 -15.30 -20.20
N THR A 820 -27.47 -16.51 -19.65
CA THR A 820 -27.38 -16.76 -18.21
C THR A 820 -26.05 -17.43 -17.82
N PRO A 821 -24.88 -16.84 -18.12
CA PRO A 821 -23.58 -17.44 -17.80
C PRO A 821 -23.39 -17.65 -16.29
N HIS A 822 -22.56 -18.62 -15.95
CA HIS A 822 -22.17 -18.94 -14.57
C HIS A 822 -20.66 -18.82 -14.37
N GLY A 823 -20.23 -18.79 -13.11
CA GLY A 823 -18.81 -18.76 -12.73
C GLY A 823 -18.25 -17.35 -12.56
N SER A 824 -16.93 -17.27 -12.58
CA SER A 824 -16.15 -16.04 -12.41
C SER A 824 -15.00 -16.04 -13.42
N CYS A 825 -14.23 -14.95 -13.49
CA CYS A 825 -13.07 -14.85 -14.36
C CYS A 825 -12.16 -16.10 -14.28
N GLN A 826 -11.69 -16.59 -15.44
CA GLN A 826 -10.95 -17.85 -15.63
C GLN A 826 -11.74 -19.14 -15.39
N ASN A 827 -13.02 -19.05 -15.05
CA ASN A 827 -13.89 -20.21 -14.78
C ASN A 827 -15.34 -19.91 -15.18
N PHE A 828 -15.54 -19.17 -16.27
CA PHE A 828 -16.86 -18.94 -16.82
C PHE A 828 -17.39 -20.17 -17.54
N SER A 829 -18.71 -20.34 -17.49
CA SER A 829 -19.42 -21.36 -18.26
C SER A 829 -20.73 -20.83 -18.82
N GLU A 830 -21.17 -21.43 -19.93
CA GLU A 830 -22.50 -21.19 -20.45
C GLU A 830 -23.56 -21.71 -19.47
N GLY A 831 -24.66 -20.97 -19.33
CA GLY A 831 -25.84 -21.48 -18.64
C GLY A 831 -26.89 -21.97 -19.62
N ASN A 832 -28.07 -22.26 -19.09
CA ASN A 832 -29.19 -22.83 -19.86
C ASN A 832 -29.71 -21.88 -20.97
N CYS A 833 -29.43 -20.58 -20.89
CA CYS A 833 -29.68 -19.62 -21.95
C CYS A 833 -28.35 -19.04 -22.47
N HIS A 834 -28.17 -19.09 -23.78
CA HIS A 834 -26.98 -18.57 -24.47
C HIS A 834 -27.32 -18.20 -25.93
N SER A 835 -26.85 -17.04 -26.39
CA SER A 835 -26.87 -16.68 -27.82
C SER A 835 -25.67 -17.28 -28.54
N GLN A 836 -25.92 -18.10 -29.57
CA GLN A 836 -24.88 -18.71 -30.42
C GLN A 836 -23.98 -17.68 -31.14
N ASN A 837 -24.40 -16.41 -31.23
CA ASN A 837 -23.62 -15.34 -31.83
C ASN A 837 -22.64 -14.66 -30.85
N SER A 838 -22.64 -15.04 -29.57
CA SER A 838 -21.88 -14.33 -28.52
C SER A 838 -20.40 -14.22 -28.86
N LEU A 839 -19.74 -15.34 -29.16
CA LEU A 839 -18.31 -15.37 -29.46
C LEU A 839 -17.95 -14.62 -30.74
N SER A 840 -18.77 -14.76 -31.80
CA SER A 840 -18.49 -14.13 -33.09
C SER A 840 -18.64 -12.61 -33.03
N MET A 841 -19.67 -12.10 -32.34
CA MET A 841 -19.90 -10.66 -32.17
C MET A 841 -18.81 -10.01 -31.31
N VAL A 842 -18.45 -10.62 -30.19
CA VAL A 842 -17.39 -10.11 -29.31
C VAL A 842 -16.03 -10.15 -30.01
N SER A 843 -15.71 -11.26 -30.69
CA SER A 843 -14.44 -11.38 -31.44
C SER A 843 -14.33 -10.32 -32.53
N LYS A 844 -15.41 -10.06 -33.27
CA LYS A 844 -15.45 -9.01 -34.31
C LYS A 844 -15.25 -7.62 -33.74
N ALA A 845 -15.76 -7.35 -32.54
CA ALA A 845 -15.64 -6.05 -31.89
C ALA A 845 -14.24 -5.81 -31.27
N CYS A 846 -13.61 -6.84 -30.72
CA CYS A 846 -12.47 -6.69 -29.82
C CYS A 846 -11.12 -7.19 -30.36
N LYS A 847 -11.11 -8.29 -31.14
CA LYS A 847 -9.86 -8.93 -31.54
C LYS A 847 -9.00 -7.99 -32.40
N GLY A 848 -7.72 -7.88 -32.06
CA GLY A 848 -6.74 -7.02 -32.73
C GLY A 848 -6.78 -5.55 -32.31
N ARG A 849 -7.56 -5.18 -31.29
CA ARG A 849 -7.67 -3.80 -30.79
C ARG A 849 -7.14 -3.71 -29.35
N ASN A 850 -6.62 -2.54 -28.97
CA ASN A 850 -6.26 -2.28 -27.56
C ASN A 850 -7.50 -2.23 -26.66
N SER A 851 -8.60 -1.68 -27.16
CA SER A 851 -9.86 -1.59 -26.45
C SER A 851 -11.06 -1.80 -27.37
N CYS A 852 -12.20 -2.16 -26.77
CA CYS A 852 -13.47 -2.33 -27.46
C CYS A 852 -14.66 -2.04 -26.55
N VAL A 853 -15.80 -1.77 -27.17
CA VAL A 853 -17.08 -1.48 -26.53
C VAL A 853 -18.15 -2.37 -27.13
N ILE A 854 -18.95 -3.00 -26.29
CA ILE A 854 -20.02 -3.91 -26.72
C ILE A 854 -21.30 -3.53 -25.97
N GLU A 855 -22.34 -3.21 -26.74
CA GLU A 855 -23.68 -2.98 -26.19
C GLU A 855 -24.30 -4.29 -25.70
N VAL A 856 -24.85 -4.29 -24.49
CA VAL A 856 -25.53 -5.44 -23.89
C VAL A 856 -27.02 -5.34 -24.20
N SER A 857 -27.43 -5.88 -25.36
CA SER A 857 -28.81 -5.87 -25.82
C SER A 857 -29.15 -7.06 -26.72
N ASN A 858 -30.42 -7.46 -26.76
CA ASN A 858 -30.91 -8.51 -27.66
C ASN A 858 -30.57 -8.24 -29.14
N SER A 859 -30.72 -6.99 -29.58
CA SER A 859 -30.39 -6.58 -30.96
C SER A 859 -28.91 -6.77 -31.28
N GLY A 860 -28.02 -6.52 -30.32
CA GLY A 860 -26.58 -6.71 -30.49
C GLY A 860 -26.15 -8.17 -30.71
N PHE A 861 -26.96 -9.13 -30.26
CA PHE A 861 -26.64 -10.56 -30.30
C PHE A 861 -27.57 -11.39 -31.22
N GLY A 862 -28.28 -10.72 -32.14
CA GLY A 862 -29.10 -11.36 -33.17
C GLY A 862 -30.48 -11.82 -32.72
N GLY A 863 -30.96 -11.36 -31.54
CA GLY A 863 -32.29 -11.67 -31.02
C GLY A 863 -32.30 -11.88 -29.50
N ASP A 864 -33.48 -12.19 -28.96
CA ASP A 864 -33.63 -12.56 -27.56
C ASP A 864 -33.40 -14.08 -27.39
N PRO A 865 -32.29 -14.53 -26.75
CA PRO A 865 -32.02 -15.95 -26.56
C PRO A 865 -32.92 -16.59 -25.50
N CYS A 866 -33.54 -15.81 -24.60
CA CYS A 866 -34.47 -16.30 -23.59
C CYS A 866 -35.43 -15.19 -23.12
N ARG A 867 -36.63 -15.18 -23.70
CA ARG A 867 -37.67 -14.18 -23.41
C ARG A 867 -38.05 -14.15 -21.93
N GLY A 868 -38.17 -12.94 -21.39
CA GLY A 868 -38.60 -12.72 -20.01
C GLY A 868 -37.51 -12.95 -18.95
N ILE A 869 -36.31 -13.34 -19.37
CA ILE A 869 -35.12 -13.47 -18.50
C ILE A 869 -34.24 -12.24 -18.72
N VAL A 870 -33.58 -11.75 -17.66
CA VAL A 870 -32.53 -10.72 -17.75
C VAL A 870 -31.23 -11.38 -18.19
N LYS A 871 -30.66 -10.91 -19.29
CA LYS A 871 -29.47 -11.51 -19.89
C LYS A 871 -28.23 -10.80 -19.39
N THR A 872 -27.15 -11.55 -19.33
CA THR A 872 -25.83 -11.10 -18.95
C THR A 872 -24.85 -11.50 -20.03
N LEU A 873 -24.03 -10.54 -20.45
CA LEU A 873 -22.85 -10.78 -21.27
C LEU A 873 -21.67 -11.02 -20.33
N ALA A 874 -21.06 -12.21 -20.41
CA ALA A 874 -19.78 -12.51 -19.78
C ALA A 874 -18.72 -12.75 -20.86
N ILE A 875 -17.53 -12.18 -20.69
CA ILE A 875 -16.42 -12.26 -21.65
C ILE A 875 -15.13 -12.58 -20.92
N GLU A 876 -14.30 -13.44 -21.51
CA GLU A 876 -12.90 -13.66 -21.16
C GLU A 876 -12.03 -13.42 -22.41
N ALA A 877 -11.00 -12.60 -22.27
CA ALA A 877 -10.12 -12.19 -23.36
C ALA A 877 -8.66 -12.20 -22.92
N ARG A 878 -7.75 -12.42 -23.87
CA ARG A 878 -6.30 -12.40 -23.65
C ARG A 878 -5.64 -11.21 -24.33
N CYS A 879 -4.73 -10.55 -23.62
CA CYS A 879 -3.90 -9.45 -24.10
C CYS A 879 -2.47 -9.93 -24.42
N VAL A 880 -1.90 -9.46 -25.52
CA VAL A 880 -0.50 -9.66 -25.90
C VAL A 880 0.15 -8.34 -26.29
N SER A 881 1.48 -8.30 -26.23
CA SER A 881 2.21 -7.11 -26.66
C SER A 881 2.00 -6.85 -28.16
N SER A 882 1.78 -5.58 -28.51
CA SER A 882 1.60 -5.15 -29.89
C SER A 882 2.84 -5.38 -30.76
N SER A 883 4.04 -5.43 -30.16
CA SER A 883 5.30 -5.67 -30.87
C SER A 883 5.48 -7.13 -31.34
N THR A 884 4.80 -8.10 -30.71
CA THR A 884 4.94 -9.53 -31.04
C THR A 884 4.23 -9.91 -32.35
N ILE A 885 3.30 -9.09 -32.83
CA ILE A 885 2.46 -9.40 -34.00
C ILE A 885 3.14 -9.01 -35.33
N GLY A 886 4.20 -8.19 -35.30
CA GLY A 886 4.96 -7.78 -36.47
C GLY A 886 5.97 -8.81 -37.00
N VAL A 887 6.18 -9.93 -36.30
CA VAL A 887 7.23 -10.92 -36.64
C VAL A 887 6.67 -12.16 -37.37
N SER A 888 5.34 -12.30 -37.51
CA SER A 888 4.72 -13.46 -38.18
C SER A 888 4.10 -13.16 -39.55
N GLN A 889 4.38 -12.00 -40.13
CA GLN A 889 3.98 -11.66 -41.50
C GLN A 889 5.13 -11.01 -42.29
N PHE A 890 6.29 -11.66 -42.35
CA PHE A 890 7.24 -11.53 -43.46
C PHE A 890 7.99 -12.84 -43.69
#